data_AF-A0A556C815-F1
#
_entry.id   AF-A0A556C815-F1
#
_cell.length_a   1.000
_cell.length_b   1.000
_cell.length_c   1.000
_cell.angle_alpha   90.00
_cell.angle_beta   90.00
_cell.angle_gamma   90.00
#
_symmetry.space_group_name_H-M   'P 1'
#
loop_
_entity.id
_entity.type
_entity.pdbx_description
1 polymer ?
#
loop_
_entity_poly.entity_id
_entity_poly.type
_entity_poly.pdbx_seq_one_letter_code
_entity_poly.pdbx_strand_id
1 'polypeptide(L)'
;MGNQPGGHLGGQPQGVPYPQPPQYPQPQMSPSAAKYLSALSQGATWRSALIPPGLALLAGIIVSIIVSALLTSMSDFTTLAEETGSNTDGISYALPFVLLAMSLFGSAVFRFNVQAGDMGQASGSLFASGAPLLITIIVIGVLWWFTKRSELKSPSPNRGVTWIRIGITTLSMAFVLLLLELIFAARFSITESGGVVDLEFSAVTVRSFFLPLLTVLITSICARIAGHFKGSEAIGAPFLRWLVPPILVTWTHLIVATLALSIVAVFIIPLSFDMPWQTIPALFINVGLILTMLVHLGGVSASAQGDMMGFDSGGFSESLTIFSREAPGQLWIGLLAVVAAVLVATLVATVTRRPYWTVAGEDKAQWSTAWKIPLAFCAIWGLLSVLAVPLRIHLEGSAAAASMFDGFGTARAGVGPLAWSFLLFALWGVVIEVLSRTLGPRLVLTVPALAKFFAGRAVHPHWGQALGMSEPRHPLIHPDAVAGPGAGAGTTAAGAGAVAAGTGAAASAYPSVPQSGPSAHAEPGAYPPPGEPSAYPPAGATYPMPAPPNGAYAGPGSPPPPGTAPAQPFNKKKATLVGVISGSAVLAIVAALIVVTQVNGNTFSPEAAVEKYFSELSDGDAEGALKMADVDVPTEQRQLLTNDVLGAAKALPKDVTVEGADVNGNSATVTATYDVRGSKGTTNFSLHKAGKKALFFDDWRLQAPELFYLSVETPGLSKVKINGIDIETSESGIALPAFPGMYTIGLSEETELVSADEIEARAFFAEEGDMEGYEPALLAAQPTDVFRTEVNKQIKTLIDSCAKKTVAQPDGCPFGSYSAESYDATNIKWSISSYPTASVGNPSGEGYFDPEESTGPNGGPAWPISTETTGEAFVTGKYDSFFDESDTFDDTVTFSVDGTAEIVDGKVVINVEGDPYGF
;
A
#
# COMPACT_ATOMS: atom_id res chain seq x y z
N MET A 1 -109.83 19.06 4.97
CA MET A 1 -109.20 18.01 5.80
C MET A 1 -107.85 18.54 6.27
N GLY A 2 -107.56 18.77 7.55
CA GLY A 2 -108.43 18.81 8.73
C GLY A 2 -107.84 19.70 9.83
N ASN A 3 -108.68 20.58 10.37
CA ASN A 3 -108.80 21.07 11.75
C ASN A 3 -107.58 21.49 12.61
N GLN A 4 -107.46 22.82 12.74
CA GLN A 4 -107.74 23.61 13.97
C GLN A 4 -106.78 23.59 15.20
N PRO A 5 -106.89 24.62 16.10
CA PRO A 5 -105.75 25.08 16.92
C PRO A 5 -105.96 24.97 18.45
N GLY A 6 -104.92 25.34 19.20
CA GLY A 6 -104.87 25.57 20.66
C GLY A 6 -103.41 25.68 21.11
N GLY A 7 -103.02 26.22 22.27
CA GLY A 7 -103.77 26.85 23.38
C GLY A 7 -102.77 27.17 24.52
N HIS A 8 -103.05 28.14 25.40
CA HIS A 8 -102.19 28.48 26.54
C HIS A 8 -102.33 27.49 27.72
N LEU A 9 -101.26 27.41 28.55
CA LEU A 9 -101.24 27.42 30.04
C LEU A 9 -100.39 26.32 30.73
N GLY A 10 -99.69 26.72 31.81
CA GLY A 10 -99.09 25.85 32.84
C GLY A 10 -97.70 25.25 32.51
N GLY A 11 -96.79 25.05 33.48
CA GLY A 11 -96.79 25.46 34.88
C GLY A 11 -96.08 24.46 35.82
N GLN A 12 -94.84 24.78 36.25
CA GLN A 12 -94.08 24.14 37.36
C GLN A 12 -93.60 22.68 37.19
N PRO A 13 -92.63 22.18 38.00
CA PRO A 13 -92.04 22.76 39.22
C PRO A 13 -90.50 22.97 39.24
N GLN A 14 -90.03 23.70 40.25
CA GLN A 14 -88.61 23.76 40.62
C GLN A 14 -88.17 22.44 41.27
N GLY A 15 -87.05 21.87 40.81
CA GLY A 15 -86.37 20.73 41.44
C GLY A 15 -85.20 21.18 42.33
N VAL A 16 -85.07 20.56 43.50
CA VAL A 16 -84.06 20.85 44.53
C VAL A 16 -82.63 20.57 44.01
N PRO A 17 -81.59 21.35 44.40
CA PRO A 17 -80.22 21.05 43.97
C PRO A 17 -79.66 19.80 44.67
N TYR A 18 -79.12 18.87 43.91
CA TYR A 18 -78.24 17.82 44.45
C TYR A 18 -76.89 18.44 44.85
N PRO A 19 -76.29 18.04 45.99
CA PRO A 19 -74.94 18.47 46.32
C PRO A 19 -73.95 17.88 45.29
N GLN A 20 -73.11 18.72 44.70
CA GLN A 20 -72.01 18.23 43.88
C GLN A 20 -71.03 17.45 44.76
N PRO A 21 -70.49 16.30 44.29
CA PRO A 21 -69.35 15.68 44.95
C PRO A 21 -68.16 16.65 44.91
N PRO A 22 -67.27 16.62 45.93
CA PRO A 22 -66.15 17.56 45.99
C PRO A 22 -65.29 17.45 44.73
N GLN A 23 -65.12 18.57 44.03
CA GLN A 23 -64.13 18.69 42.97
C GLN A 23 -62.74 18.57 43.60
N TYR A 24 -62.15 17.39 43.52
CA TYR A 24 -60.71 17.23 43.70
C TYR A 24 -60.01 18.18 42.72
N PRO A 25 -59.03 18.97 43.17
CA PRO A 25 -58.25 19.80 42.26
C PRO A 25 -57.57 18.91 41.22
N GLN A 26 -58.05 18.97 39.96
CA GLN A 26 -57.27 18.49 38.83
C GLN A 26 -55.92 19.22 38.88
N PRO A 27 -54.77 18.52 38.92
CA PRO A 27 -53.48 19.17 38.96
C PRO A 27 -53.34 20.02 37.70
N GLN A 28 -53.37 21.34 37.86
CA GLN A 28 -53.25 22.29 36.75
C GLN A 28 -51.86 22.14 36.13
N MET A 29 -51.77 21.31 35.10
CA MET A 29 -50.58 21.25 34.25
C MET A 29 -50.33 22.65 33.69
N SER A 30 -49.07 23.09 33.76
CA SER A 30 -48.68 24.40 33.26
C SER A 30 -49.10 24.56 31.79
N PRO A 31 -49.44 25.79 31.34
CA PRO A 31 -49.84 26.02 29.94
C PRO A 31 -48.79 25.56 28.92
N SER A 32 -47.52 25.51 29.32
CA SER A 32 -46.41 24.91 28.58
C SER A 32 -46.55 23.39 28.44
N ALA A 33 -46.81 22.65 29.51
CA ALA A 33 -46.99 21.20 29.46
C ALA A 33 -48.19 20.78 28.58
N ALA A 34 -49.33 21.46 28.72
CA ALA A 34 -50.52 21.22 27.90
C ALA A 34 -50.26 21.42 26.39
N LYS A 35 -49.39 22.37 26.03
CA LYS A 35 -49.02 22.66 24.62
C LYS A 35 -48.11 21.60 23.99
N TYR A 36 -47.34 20.85 24.79
CA TYR A 36 -46.56 19.71 24.31
C TYR A 36 -47.38 18.41 24.28
N LEU A 37 -48.22 18.18 25.29
CA LEU A 37 -49.08 16.99 25.39
C LEU A 37 -50.18 16.97 24.31
N SER A 38 -50.76 18.12 23.95
CA SER A 38 -51.73 18.23 22.85
C SER A 38 -51.15 17.94 21.44
N ALA A 39 -49.82 17.98 21.28
CA ALA A 39 -49.17 17.50 20.05
C ALA A 39 -48.96 15.98 20.04
N LEU A 40 -48.85 15.35 21.22
CA LEU A 40 -48.75 13.89 21.38
C LEU A 40 -50.11 13.20 21.26
N SER A 41 -51.23 13.87 21.54
CA SER A 41 -52.58 13.35 21.33
C SER A 41 -53.03 13.33 19.86
N GLN A 42 -52.28 13.94 18.95
CA GLN A 42 -52.54 13.88 17.51
C GLN A 42 -51.87 12.66 16.88
N GLY A 43 -52.63 11.67 16.40
CA GLY A 43 -52.09 10.46 15.75
C GLY A 43 -51.17 10.73 14.54
N ALA A 44 -51.18 11.95 13.98
CA ALA A 44 -50.25 12.38 12.94
C ALA A 44 -48.78 12.47 13.42
N THR A 45 -48.51 12.84 14.68
CA THR A 45 -47.13 12.94 15.19
C THR A 45 -46.49 11.57 15.31
N TRP A 46 -47.19 10.61 15.92
CA TRP A 46 -46.78 9.21 16.00
C TRP A 46 -46.50 8.59 14.62
N ARG A 47 -47.42 8.74 13.66
CA ARG A 47 -47.21 8.28 12.27
C ARG A 47 -45.96 8.90 11.64
N SER A 48 -45.73 10.20 11.83
CA SER A 48 -44.56 10.91 11.27
C SER A 48 -43.21 10.57 11.94
N ALA A 49 -43.25 9.93 13.12
CA ALA A 49 -42.07 9.55 13.90
C ALA A 49 -41.73 8.06 13.81
N LEU A 50 -42.73 7.17 13.75
CA LEU A 50 -42.52 5.71 13.77
C LEU A 50 -42.50 5.05 12.38
N ILE A 51 -43.17 5.61 11.37
CA ILE A 51 -43.15 5.02 10.01
C ILE A 51 -41.74 5.06 9.38
N PRO A 52 -40.98 6.18 9.43
CA PRO A 52 -39.63 6.20 8.84
C PRO A 52 -38.63 5.18 9.42
N PRO A 53 -38.46 5.02 10.75
CA PRO A 53 -37.56 4.01 11.29
C PRO A 53 -38.07 2.59 11.05
N GLY A 54 -39.38 2.34 11.10
CA GLY A 54 -39.94 1.03 10.79
C GLY A 54 -39.63 0.56 9.36
N LEU A 55 -39.73 1.47 8.37
CA LEU A 55 -39.33 1.19 6.98
C LEU A 55 -37.82 1.00 6.83
N ALA A 56 -37.01 1.76 7.57
CA ALA A 56 -35.55 1.63 7.55
C ALA A 56 -35.08 0.29 8.15
N LEU A 57 -35.68 -0.14 9.25
CA LEU A 57 -35.43 -1.44 9.87
C LEU A 57 -35.84 -2.59 8.93
N LEU A 58 -37.04 -2.50 8.35
CA LEU A 58 -37.52 -3.51 7.40
C LEU A 58 -36.58 -3.63 6.16
N ALA A 59 -36.10 -2.50 5.64
CA ALA A 59 -35.12 -2.52 4.56
C ALA A 59 -33.77 -3.13 4.99
N GLY A 60 -33.29 -2.78 6.19
CA GLY A 60 -32.08 -3.37 6.77
C GLY A 60 -32.18 -4.88 6.93
N ILE A 61 -33.26 -5.38 7.54
CA ILE A 61 -33.53 -6.80 7.72
C ILE A 61 -33.57 -7.54 6.37
N ILE A 62 -34.29 -7.02 5.37
CA ILE A 62 -34.37 -7.66 4.05
C ILE A 62 -32.99 -7.76 3.40
N VAL A 63 -32.19 -6.68 3.42
CA VAL A 63 -30.84 -6.70 2.83
C VAL A 63 -29.93 -7.65 3.61
N SER A 64 -29.98 -7.64 4.94
CA SER A 64 -29.19 -8.57 5.75
C SER A 64 -29.55 -10.02 5.44
N ILE A 65 -30.83 -10.37 5.31
CA ILE A 65 -31.27 -11.73 4.92
C ILE A 65 -30.72 -12.11 3.55
N ILE A 66 -30.77 -11.20 2.56
CA ILE A 66 -30.23 -11.46 1.21
C ILE A 66 -28.71 -11.68 1.26
N VAL A 67 -27.97 -10.83 1.97
CA VAL A 67 -26.51 -10.96 2.10
C VAL A 67 -26.14 -12.25 2.86
N SER A 68 -26.84 -12.56 3.95
CA SER A 68 -26.63 -13.81 4.70
C SER A 68 -26.90 -15.04 3.85
N ALA A 69 -28.02 -15.09 3.12
CA ALA A 69 -28.37 -16.23 2.28
C ALA A 69 -27.34 -16.46 1.16
N LEU A 70 -26.73 -15.40 0.62
CA LEU A 70 -25.61 -15.52 -0.32
C LEU A 70 -24.36 -16.08 0.37
N LEU A 71 -23.97 -15.54 1.52
CA LEU A 71 -22.79 -16.02 2.27
C LEU A 71 -22.94 -17.49 2.74
N THR A 72 -24.12 -17.90 3.20
CA THR A 72 -24.37 -19.30 3.61
C THR A 72 -24.53 -20.26 2.42
N SER A 73 -24.57 -19.75 1.18
CA SER A 73 -24.61 -20.56 -0.05
C SER A 73 -23.24 -20.81 -0.69
N MET A 74 -22.15 -20.43 -0.01
CA MET A 74 -20.79 -20.71 -0.45
C MET A 74 -20.43 -22.17 -0.18
N SER A 75 -19.70 -22.80 -1.11
CA SER A 75 -19.17 -24.17 -0.96
C SER A 75 -18.44 -24.35 0.36
N ASP A 76 -17.63 -23.36 0.72
CA ASP A 76 -16.73 -23.41 1.87
C ASP A 76 -17.51 -23.34 3.19
N PHE A 77 -18.72 -22.76 3.18
CA PHE A 77 -19.63 -22.79 4.32
C PHE A 77 -20.30 -24.17 4.46
N THR A 78 -20.60 -24.84 3.35
CA THR A 78 -21.13 -26.21 3.37
C THR A 78 -20.08 -27.25 3.75
N THR A 79 -18.84 -27.14 3.25
CA THR A 79 -17.75 -28.04 3.67
C THR A 79 -17.38 -27.81 5.13
N LEU A 80 -17.33 -26.56 5.61
CA LEU A 80 -17.14 -26.28 7.04
C LEU A 80 -18.23 -26.92 7.92
N ALA A 81 -19.49 -26.93 7.46
CA ALA A 81 -20.58 -27.60 8.17
C ALA A 81 -20.37 -29.12 8.25
N GLU A 82 -19.94 -29.74 7.16
CA GLU A 82 -19.66 -31.18 7.05
C GLU A 82 -18.42 -31.60 7.86
N GLU A 83 -17.31 -30.86 7.76
CA GLU A 83 -16.06 -31.14 8.48
C GLU A 83 -16.19 -30.96 10.00
N THR A 84 -16.90 -29.92 10.46
CA THR A 84 -17.10 -29.66 11.90
C THR A 84 -18.30 -30.42 12.49
N GLY A 85 -19.02 -31.20 11.68
CA GLY A 85 -20.23 -31.92 12.10
C GLY A 85 -21.33 -31.02 12.70
N SER A 86 -21.37 -29.74 12.32
CA SER A 86 -22.15 -28.72 13.03
C SER A 86 -23.51 -28.43 12.38
N ASN A 87 -24.54 -28.22 13.21
CA ASN A 87 -25.85 -27.74 12.76
C ASN A 87 -25.79 -26.24 12.41
N THR A 88 -25.25 -25.91 11.23
CA THR A 88 -25.07 -24.53 10.73
C THR A 88 -26.38 -23.78 10.45
N ASP A 89 -27.53 -24.45 10.56
CA ASP A 89 -28.87 -23.83 10.65
C ASP A 89 -28.89 -22.66 11.64
N GLY A 90 -28.36 -22.86 12.86
CA GLY A 90 -28.35 -21.83 13.90
C GLY A 90 -27.56 -20.57 13.51
N ILE A 91 -26.44 -20.76 12.79
CA ILE A 91 -25.63 -19.66 12.23
C ILE A 91 -26.42 -18.96 11.11
N SER A 92 -27.05 -19.74 10.23
CA SER A 92 -27.82 -19.22 9.10
C SER A 92 -29.02 -18.37 9.53
N TYR A 93 -29.71 -18.75 10.61
CA TYR A 93 -30.79 -17.94 11.20
C TYR A 93 -30.30 -16.67 11.92
N ALA A 94 -29.10 -16.70 12.52
CA ALA A 94 -28.55 -15.56 13.27
C ALA A 94 -27.83 -14.53 12.37
N LEU A 95 -27.17 -14.98 11.29
CA LEU A 95 -26.33 -14.14 10.43
C LEU A 95 -27.01 -12.85 9.92
N PRO A 96 -28.31 -12.80 9.59
CA PRO A 96 -28.95 -11.55 9.20
C PRO A 96 -28.96 -10.50 10.34
N PHE A 97 -29.08 -10.96 11.59
CA PHE A 97 -29.10 -10.10 12.77
C PHE A 97 -27.68 -9.73 13.20
N VAL A 98 -26.69 -10.61 13.00
CA VAL A 98 -25.25 -10.31 13.12
C VAL A 98 -24.88 -9.12 12.22
N LEU A 99 -25.19 -9.23 10.92
CA LEU A 99 -24.89 -8.20 9.93
C LEU A 99 -25.67 -6.90 10.19
N LEU A 100 -26.91 -7.01 10.68
CA LEU A 100 -27.71 -5.85 11.07
C LEU A 100 -27.11 -5.12 12.29
N ALA A 101 -26.59 -5.85 13.27
CA ALA A 101 -25.96 -5.29 14.48
C ALA A 101 -24.59 -4.68 14.22
N MET A 102 -23.81 -5.24 13.28
CA MET A 102 -22.58 -4.63 12.78
C MET A 102 -22.85 -3.39 11.91
N SER A 103 -24.04 -3.28 11.30
CA SER A 103 -24.44 -2.10 10.54
C SER A 103 -24.52 -0.85 11.44
N LEU A 104 -24.57 0.34 10.84
CA LEU A 104 -24.56 1.62 11.57
C LEU A 104 -23.34 1.76 12.52
N PHE A 105 -22.23 1.11 12.15
CA PHE A 105 -20.93 1.10 12.83
C PHE A 105 -20.86 0.34 14.16
N GLY A 106 -21.84 -0.54 14.46
CA GLY A 106 -21.81 -1.44 15.62
C GLY A 106 -20.68 -2.49 15.57
N SER A 107 -20.84 -3.54 16.37
CA SER A 107 -19.88 -4.66 16.44
C SER A 107 -20.56 -5.94 16.90
N ALA A 108 -19.87 -7.06 16.72
CA ALA A 108 -20.34 -8.39 17.12
C ALA A 108 -19.31 -9.06 18.03
N VAL A 109 -19.78 -9.94 18.92
CA VAL A 109 -18.90 -10.76 19.77
C VAL A 109 -19.32 -12.22 19.65
N PHE A 110 -18.35 -13.06 19.36
CA PHE A 110 -18.47 -14.51 19.43
C PHE A 110 -17.81 -14.94 20.73
N ARG A 111 -18.58 -15.48 21.67
CA ARG A 111 -18.04 -16.09 22.91
C ARG A 111 -17.97 -17.59 22.70
N PHE A 112 -16.89 -18.19 23.19
CA PHE A 112 -16.72 -19.64 23.18
C PHE A 112 -16.44 -20.12 24.60
N ASN A 113 -16.98 -21.29 24.91
CA ASN A 113 -16.80 -21.96 26.18
C ASN A 113 -16.60 -23.45 25.90
N VAL A 114 -15.39 -23.95 26.15
CA VAL A 114 -15.00 -25.33 25.88
C VAL A 114 -14.95 -26.07 27.20
N GLN A 115 -15.67 -27.19 27.26
CA GLN A 115 -15.71 -28.08 28.40
C GLN A 115 -15.19 -29.46 27.97
N ALA A 116 -13.88 -29.65 28.13
CA ALA A 116 -13.18 -30.88 27.74
C ALA A 116 -12.91 -31.77 28.96
N GLY A 117 -13.93 -32.48 29.41
CA GLY A 117 -13.82 -33.54 30.44
C GLY A 117 -12.93 -33.17 31.63
N ASP A 118 -11.86 -33.96 31.82
CA ASP A 118 -10.89 -33.83 32.91
C ASP A 118 -9.89 -32.65 32.75
N MET A 119 -9.85 -31.98 31.59
CA MET A 119 -8.95 -30.84 31.33
C MET A 119 -9.54 -29.48 31.78
N GLY A 120 -10.79 -29.45 32.25
CA GLY A 120 -11.43 -28.26 32.81
C GLY A 120 -12.18 -27.40 31.79
N GLN A 121 -12.47 -26.15 32.20
CA GLN A 121 -13.29 -25.20 31.44
C GLN A 121 -12.43 -24.06 30.89
N ALA A 122 -12.32 -23.99 29.57
CA ALA A 122 -11.68 -22.90 28.84
C ALA A 122 -12.76 -21.95 28.29
N SER A 123 -12.54 -20.64 28.36
CA SER A 123 -13.48 -19.68 27.77
C SER A 123 -12.77 -18.46 27.20
N GLY A 124 -13.41 -17.83 26.21
CA GLY A 124 -12.90 -16.62 25.59
C GLY A 124 -13.93 -15.91 24.73
N SER A 125 -13.50 -14.79 24.14
CA SER A 125 -14.33 -13.99 23.25
C SER A 125 -13.54 -13.38 22.10
N LEU A 126 -14.09 -13.51 20.90
CA LEU A 126 -13.67 -12.86 19.67
C LEU A 126 -14.56 -11.64 19.40
N PHE A 127 -13.98 -10.46 19.45
CA PHE A 127 -14.63 -9.20 19.10
C PHE A 127 -14.40 -8.89 17.63
N ALA A 128 -15.47 -8.85 16.84
CA ALA A 128 -15.45 -8.42 15.45
C ALA A 128 -16.06 -7.01 15.31
N SER A 129 -15.35 -6.10 14.64
CA SER A 129 -15.91 -4.80 14.26
C SER A 129 -15.56 -4.43 12.83
N GLY A 130 -16.46 -3.66 12.20
CA GLY A 130 -16.42 -3.30 10.78
C GLY A 130 -17.85 -3.25 10.25
N ALA A 131 -18.28 -2.11 9.70
CA ALA A 131 -19.67 -1.94 9.28
C ALA A 131 -19.90 -2.53 7.88
N PRO A 132 -20.85 -3.46 7.66
CA PRO A 132 -21.27 -3.80 6.31
C PRO A 132 -21.92 -2.56 5.68
N LEU A 133 -21.20 -1.91 4.77
CA LEU A 133 -21.57 -0.58 4.31
C LEU A 133 -22.81 -0.59 3.42
N LEU A 134 -23.08 -1.69 2.71
CA LEU A 134 -24.32 -1.86 1.94
C LEU A 134 -25.56 -1.73 2.84
N ILE A 135 -25.62 -2.53 3.90
CA ILE A 135 -26.75 -2.51 4.87
C ILE A 135 -26.82 -1.12 5.52
N THR A 136 -25.68 -0.59 5.98
CA THR A 136 -25.59 0.72 6.64
C THR A 136 -26.11 1.85 5.75
N ILE A 137 -25.72 1.90 4.48
CA ILE A 137 -26.15 2.92 3.50
C ILE A 137 -27.63 2.78 3.19
N ILE A 138 -28.16 1.57 3.04
CA ILE A 138 -29.59 1.35 2.77
C ILE A 138 -30.43 1.79 3.97
N VAL A 139 -30.06 1.40 5.19
CA VAL A 139 -30.77 1.80 6.42
C VAL A 139 -30.75 3.32 6.59
N ILE A 140 -29.59 3.98 6.48
CA ILE A 140 -29.45 5.45 6.56
C ILE A 140 -30.23 6.13 5.43
N GLY A 141 -30.13 5.64 4.19
CA GLY A 141 -30.79 6.22 3.02
C GLY A 141 -32.31 6.15 3.09
N VAL A 142 -32.86 5.01 3.48
CA VAL A 142 -34.31 4.81 3.69
C VAL A 142 -34.80 5.68 4.86
N LEU A 143 -34.10 5.66 6.01
CA LEU A 143 -34.42 6.49 7.16
C LEU A 143 -34.43 7.98 6.79
N TRP A 144 -33.40 8.45 6.10
CA TRP A 144 -33.27 9.84 5.66
C TRP A 144 -34.38 10.22 4.69
N TRP A 145 -34.63 9.40 3.67
CA TRP A 145 -35.64 9.66 2.64
C TRP A 145 -37.05 9.76 3.25
N PHE A 146 -37.46 8.78 4.04
CA PHE A 146 -38.80 8.77 4.64
C PHE A 146 -38.96 9.81 5.75
N THR A 147 -37.92 10.12 6.52
CA THR A 147 -37.95 11.19 7.53
C THR A 147 -38.02 12.57 6.88
N LYS A 148 -37.24 12.81 5.83
CA LYS A 148 -37.32 14.03 5.01
C LYS A 148 -38.69 14.18 4.37
N ARG A 149 -39.24 13.10 3.81
CA ARG A 149 -40.55 13.08 3.15
C ARG A 149 -41.72 13.24 4.14
N SER A 150 -41.61 12.71 5.37
CA SER A 150 -42.62 12.92 6.42
C SER A 150 -42.60 14.37 6.91
N GLU A 151 -41.42 14.96 7.10
CA GLU A 151 -41.27 16.36 7.50
C GLU A 151 -41.70 17.35 6.39
N LEU A 152 -41.51 17.01 5.10
CA LEU A 152 -42.05 17.77 3.96
C LEU A 152 -43.59 17.73 3.89
N LYS A 153 -44.19 16.56 4.15
CA LYS A 153 -45.66 16.38 4.08
C LYS A 153 -46.40 16.89 5.32
N SER A 154 -45.75 16.86 6.47
CA SER A 154 -46.35 17.25 7.75
C SER A 154 -45.31 17.93 8.65
N PRO A 155 -44.91 19.19 8.32
CA PRO A 155 -43.91 19.93 9.07
C PRO A 155 -44.24 20.00 10.57
N SER A 156 -43.20 19.90 11.40
CA SER A 156 -43.32 20.07 12.84
C SER A 156 -43.77 21.50 13.18
N PRO A 157 -44.82 21.67 14.01
CA PRO A 157 -45.38 23.00 14.29
C PRO A 157 -44.47 23.86 15.18
N ASN A 158 -43.57 23.24 15.94
CA ASN A 158 -42.60 23.93 16.80
C ASN A 158 -41.39 23.05 17.11
N ARG A 159 -40.31 23.68 17.62
CA ARG A 159 -39.03 23.05 17.96
C ARG A 159 -39.17 21.85 18.89
N GLY A 160 -40.05 21.92 19.89
CA GLY A 160 -40.28 20.83 20.84
C GLY A 160 -40.86 19.59 20.16
N VAL A 161 -41.83 19.77 19.25
CA VAL A 161 -42.36 18.65 18.45
C VAL A 161 -41.29 18.09 17.50
N THR A 162 -40.39 18.92 16.96
CA THR A 162 -39.23 18.43 16.19
C THR A 162 -38.37 17.50 17.03
N TRP A 163 -37.97 17.92 18.23
CA TRP A 163 -37.14 17.12 19.15
C TRP A 163 -37.85 15.87 19.69
N ILE A 164 -39.15 15.96 19.99
CA ILE A 164 -39.98 14.80 20.37
C ILE A 164 -40.00 13.76 19.23
N ARG A 165 -40.23 14.19 17.98
CA ARG A 165 -40.22 13.28 16.82
C ARG A 165 -38.83 12.68 16.59
N ILE A 166 -37.75 13.43 16.77
CA ILE A 166 -36.37 12.92 16.70
C ILE A 166 -36.12 11.87 17.79
N GLY A 167 -36.48 12.18 19.04
CA GLY A 167 -36.32 11.28 20.19
C GLY A 167 -37.09 9.98 20.01
N ILE A 168 -38.36 10.04 19.61
CA ILE A 168 -39.18 8.86 19.29
C ILE A 168 -38.51 8.04 18.17
N THR A 169 -38.21 8.64 17.02
CA THR A 169 -37.57 7.93 15.89
C THR A 169 -36.27 7.24 16.30
N THR A 170 -35.43 7.93 17.10
CA THR A 170 -34.10 7.45 17.50
C THR A 170 -34.20 6.32 18.52
N LEU A 171 -34.94 6.54 19.61
CA LEU A 171 -35.08 5.56 20.68
C LEU A 171 -35.85 4.32 20.21
N SER A 172 -36.92 4.48 19.42
CA SER A 172 -37.66 3.31 18.92
C SER A 172 -36.80 2.43 18.03
N MET A 173 -35.94 3.03 17.19
CA MET A 173 -35.10 2.29 16.26
C MET A 173 -33.97 1.56 16.98
N ALA A 174 -33.23 2.27 17.86
CA ALA A 174 -32.15 1.67 18.64
C ALA A 174 -32.65 0.59 19.62
N PHE A 175 -33.82 0.79 20.24
CA PHE A 175 -34.41 -0.21 21.13
C PHE A 175 -34.87 -1.46 20.38
N VAL A 176 -35.45 -1.33 19.18
CA VAL A 176 -35.82 -2.49 18.35
C VAL A 176 -34.59 -3.24 17.85
N LEU A 177 -33.50 -2.54 17.45
CA LEU A 177 -32.23 -3.19 17.11
C LEU A 177 -31.69 -4.00 18.30
N LEU A 178 -31.57 -3.38 19.48
CA LEU A 178 -31.13 -4.06 20.70
C LEU A 178 -32.00 -5.26 21.07
N LEU A 179 -33.32 -5.19 20.90
CA LEU A 179 -34.21 -6.33 21.13
C LEU A 179 -34.00 -7.45 20.11
N LEU A 180 -33.80 -7.14 18.83
CA LEU A 180 -33.46 -8.15 17.81
C LEU A 180 -32.11 -8.81 18.12
N GLU A 181 -31.11 -8.03 18.53
CA GLU A 181 -29.79 -8.52 18.97
C GLU A 181 -29.88 -9.45 20.19
N LEU A 182 -30.80 -9.18 21.13
CA LEU A 182 -31.05 -10.01 22.30
C LEU A 182 -31.85 -11.28 21.98
N ILE A 183 -32.80 -11.22 21.05
CA ILE A 183 -33.66 -12.36 20.66
C ILE A 183 -32.90 -13.35 19.77
N PHE A 184 -32.11 -12.85 18.83
CA PHE A 184 -31.37 -13.65 17.85
C PHE A 184 -29.89 -13.87 18.24
N ALA A 185 -29.58 -13.74 19.53
CA ALA A 185 -28.33 -14.24 20.11
C ALA A 185 -28.32 -15.77 20.03
N ALA A 186 -27.73 -16.32 18.97
CA ALA A 186 -27.66 -17.76 18.77
C ALA A 186 -26.68 -18.40 19.75
N ARG A 187 -27.11 -19.52 20.34
CA ARG A 187 -26.23 -20.47 21.01
C ARG A 187 -26.30 -21.80 20.28
N PHE A 188 -25.15 -22.36 19.95
CA PHE A 188 -25.02 -23.66 19.32
C PHE A 188 -23.81 -24.36 19.93
N SER A 189 -23.92 -25.68 20.12
CA SER A 189 -22.83 -26.49 20.67
C SER A 189 -22.26 -27.39 19.57
N ILE A 190 -20.93 -27.49 19.54
CA ILE A 190 -20.20 -28.49 18.76
C ILE A 190 -19.82 -29.59 19.74
N THR A 191 -20.09 -30.85 19.37
CA THR A 191 -19.74 -32.03 20.17
C THR A 191 -18.64 -32.77 19.45
N GLU A 192 -17.45 -32.81 20.05
CA GLU A 192 -16.27 -33.44 19.48
C GLU A 192 -15.81 -34.60 20.39
N SER A 193 -14.98 -35.50 19.89
CA SER A 193 -14.49 -36.68 20.63
C SER A 193 -13.49 -36.30 21.73
N GLY A 194 -13.98 -35.65 22.78
CA GLY A 194 -13.20 -35.15 23.92
C GLY A 194 -13.90 -34.07 24.76
N GLY A 195 -14.98 -33.45 24.26
CA GLY A 195 -15.68 -32.39 24.98
C GLY A 195 -16.85 -31.75 24.24
N VAL A 196 -17.44 -30.74 24.87
CA VAL A 196 -18.47 -29.87 24.26
C VAL A 196 -17.92 -28.46 24.14
N VAL A 197 -18.03 -27.87 22.94
CA VAL A 197 -17.71 -26.47 22.66
C VAL A 197 -19.02 -25.71 22.52
N ASP A 198 -19.40 -24.96 23.54
CA ASP A 198 -20.51 -24.01 23.46
C ASP A 198 -20.06 -22.73 22.76
N LEU A 199 -20.69 -22.42 21.63
CA LEU A 199 -20.51 -21.17 20.89
C LEU A 199 -21.75 -20.29 21.09
N GLU A 200 -21.53 -19.12 21.69
CA GLU A 200 -22.54 -18.07 21.84
C GLU A 200 -22.20 -16.90 20.91
N PHE A 201 -23.07 -16.67 19.93
CA PHE A 201 -23.12 -15.40 19.23
C PHE A 201 -23.86 -14.35 20.07
N SER A 202 -23.20 -13.22 20.36
CA SER A 202 -23.77 -12.10 21.09
C SER A 202 -23.39 -10.77 20.46
N ALA A 203 -24.33 -10.18 19.73
CA ALA A 203 -24.19 -8.83 19.17
C ALA A 203 -24.18 -7.71 20.23
N VAL A 204 -24.58 -8.01 21.46
CA VAL A 204 -24.84 -7.01 22.51
C VAL A 204 -23.53 -6.47 23.08
N THR A 205 -23.09 -5.33 22.53
CA THR A 205 -21.96 -4.55 23.04
C THR A 205 -22.37 -3.10 23.31
N VAL A 206 -21.56 -2.39 24.11
CA VAL A 206 -21.68 -0.94 24.29
C VAL A 206 -21.69 -0.22 22.93
N ARG A 207 -20.84 -0.65 22.00
CA ARG A 207 -20.72 -0.06 20.65
C ARG A 207 -21.98 -0.31 19.80
N SER A 208 -22.56 -1.50 19.88
CA SER A 208 -23.78 -1.91 19.14
C SER A 208 -25.02 -1.14 19.57
N PHE A 209 -25.09 -0.65 20.81
CA PHE A 209 -26.18 0.25 21.21
C PHE A 209 -25.88 1.72 20.85
N PHE A 210 -24.73 2.25 21.27
CA PHE A 210 -24.50 3.70 21.23
C PHE A 210 -24.18 4.25 19.82
N LEU A 211 -23.50 3.50 18.94
CA LEU A 211 -23.22 3.99 17.58
C LEU A 211 -24.44 3.98 16.65
N PRO A 212 -25.30 2.94 16.63
CA PRO A 212 -26.58 3.00 15.94
C PRO A 212 -27.49 4.11 16.48
N LEU A 213 -27.58 4.27 17.81
CA LEU A 213 -28.33 5.37 18.44
C LEU A 213 -27.85 6.75 17.92
N LEU A 214 -26.54 6.99 17.92
CA LEU A 214 -25.93 8.24 17.45
C LEU A 214 -26.15 8.44 15.94
N THR A 215 -25.99 7.38 15.14
CA THR A 215 -26.14 7.42 13.68
C THR A 215 -27.58 7.71 13.27
N VAL A 216 -28.56 7.08 13.93
CA VAL A 216 -29.99 7.33 13.72
C VAL A 216 -30.36 8.75 14.18
N LEU A 217 -29.79 9.24 15.29
CA LEU A 217 -29.99 10.61 15.79
C LEU A 217 -29.53 11.64 14.76
N ILE A 218 -28.28 11.53 14.29
CA ILE A 218 -27.69 12.43 13.29
C ILE A 218 -28.48 12.37 11.98
N THR A 219 -28.80 11.17 11.51
CA THR A 219 -29.60 10.97 10.28
C THR A 219 -30.98 11.62 10.40
N SER A 220 -31.65 11.45 11.54
CA SER A 220 -32.96 12.04 11.82
C SER A 220 -32.91 13.57 11.87
N ILE A 221 -31.89 14.15 12.49
CA ILE A 221 -31.66 15.60 12.53
C ILE A 221 -31.45 16.12 11.10
N CYS A 222 -30.50 15.56 10.35
CA CYS A 222 -30.18 15.97 8.98
C CYS A 222 -31.38 15.83 8.02
N ALA A 223 -32.15 14.75 8.14
CA ALA A 223 -33.34 14.51 7.32
C ALA A 223 -34.46 15.51 7.61
N ARG A 224 -34.72 15.83 8.89
CA ARG A 224 -35.73 16.83 9.27
C ARG A 224 -35.29 18.25 8.89
N ILE A 225 -34.00 18.60 9.03
CA ILE A 225 -33.45 19.86 8.50
C ILE A 225 -33.65 19.96 6.98
N ALA A 226 -33.36 18.89 6.23
CA ALA A 226 -33.52 18.89 4.77
C ALA A 226 -34.98 18.92 4.31
N GLY A 227 -35.91 18.42 5.13
CA GLY A 227 -37.34 18.40 4.85
C GLY A 227 -38.08 19.67 5.28
N HIS A 228 -37.70 20.27 6.41
CA HIS A 228 -38.40 21.40 7.00
C HIS A 228 -38.07 22.73 6.30
N PHE A 229 -39.09 23.55 6.02
CA PHE A 229 -38.93 24.80 5.26
C PHE A 229 -38.02 25.85 5.92
N LYS A 230 -37.89 25.83 7.26
CA LYS A 230 -36.95 26.67 8.03
C LYS A 230 -35.54 26.09 8.19
N GLY A 231 -35.24 24.94 7.59
CA GLY A 231 -33.92 24.30 7.73
C GLY A 231 -33.49 24.09 9.19
N SER A 232 -32.27 24.51 9.53
CA SER A 232 -31.70 24.34 10.88
C SER A 232 -32.38 25.16 11.99
N GLU A 233 -33.20 26.15 11.66
CA GLU A 233 -33.99 26.89 12.66
C GLU A 233 -35.11 26.03 13.26
N ALA A 234 -35.53 24.96 12.56
CA ALA A 234 -36.58 24.03 12.97
C ALA A 234 -36.24 23.27 14.26
N ILE A 235 -34.95 23.01 14.48
CA ILE A 235 -34.40 22.41 15.71
C ILE A 235 -33.87 23.48 16.69
N GLY A 236 -33.89 24.75 16.31
CA GLY A 236 -33.35 25.85 17.11
C GLY A 236 -31.84 26.08 17.01
N ALA A 237 -31.18 25.52 15.98
CA ALA A 237 -29.73 25.60 15.80
C ALA A 237 -29.35 26.39 14.53
N PRO A 238 -29.71 27.70 14.42
CA PRO A 238 -29.48 28.49 13.22
C PRO A 238 -27.99 28.59 12.87
N PHE A 239 -27.10 28.51 13.86
CA PHE A 239 -25.64 28.50 13.66
C PHE A 239 -25.23 27.42 12.65
N LEU A 240 -25.77 26.18 12.74
CA LEU A 240 -25.41 25.03 11.88
C LEU A 240 -25.48 25.29 10.37
N ARG A 241 -26.18 26.33 9.90
CA ARG A 241 -26.18 26.73 8.47
C ARG A 241 -24.77 26.95 7.91
N TRP A 242 -23.81 27.37 8.75
CA TRP A 242 -22.40 27.54 8.35
C TRP A 242 -21.64 26.23 8.07
N LEU A 243 -22.13 25.09 8.56
CA LEU A 243 -21.53 23.76 8.33
C LEU A 243 -22.13 23.08 7.09
N VAL A 244 -23.34 23.48 6.66
CA VAL A 244 -24.04 22.81 5.54
C VAL A 244 -23.20 22.82 4.25
N PRO A 245 -22.59 23.94 3.79
CA PRO A 245 -21.74 23.92 2.59
C PRO A 245 -20.53 22.98 2.70
N PRO A 246 -19.60 23.09 3.67
CA PRO A 246 -18.41 22.24 3.71
C PRO A 246 -18.75 20.76 3.95
N ILE A 247 -19.78 20.45 4.75
CA ILE A 247 -20.29 19.07 4.92
C ILE A 247 -20.80 18.54 3.58
N LEU A 248 -21.62 19.29 2.84
CA LEU A 248 -22.16 18.86 1.55
C LEU A 248 -21.07 18.62 0.49
N VAL A 249 -20.05 19.48 0.44
CA VAL A 249 -18.89 19.30 -0.45
C VAL A 249 -18.15 18.00 -0.11
N THR A 250 -17.89 17.75 1.17
CA THR A 250 -17.19 16.54 1.63
C THR A 250 -17.97 15.27 1.34
N TRP A 251 -19.28 15.25 1.63
CA TRP A 251 -20.15 14.12 1.30
C TRP A 251 -20.28 13.90 -0.21
N THR A 252 -20.33 14.97 -1.01
CA THR A 252 -20.36 14.83 -2.48
C THR A 252 -19.10 14.16 -3.00
N HIS A 253 -17.93 14.61 -2.52
CA HIS A 253 -16.64 14.02 -2.86
C HIS A 253 -16.56 12.54 -2.46
N LEU A 254 -16.87 12.24 -1.19
CA LEU A 254 -16.90 10.89 -0.63
C LEU A 254 -17.81 9.96 -1.45
N ILE A 255 -19.05 10.37 -1.71
CA ILE A 255 -20.01 9.56 -2.47
C ILE A 255 -19.52 9.32 -3.90
N VAL A 256 -19.03 10.34 -4.61
CA VAL A 256 -18.57 10.18 -6.00
C VAL A 256 -17.34 9.27 -6.09
N ALA A 257 -16.34 9.47 -5.23
CA ALA A 257 -15.13 8.67 -5.24
C ALA A 257 -15.39 7.21 -4.82
N THR A 258 -16.09 7.01 -3.69
CA THR A 258 -16.39 5.67 -3.19
C THR A 258 -17.35 4.92 -4.09
N LEU A 259 -18.33 5.58 -4.73
CA LEU A 259 -19.20 4.91 -5.72
C LEU A 259 -18.39 4.43 -6.92
N ALA A 260 -17.53 5.27 -7.49
CA ALA A 260 -16.69 4.90 -8.64
C ALA A 260 -15.80 3.70 -8.32
N LEU A 261 -15.16 3.68 -7.14
CA LEU A 261 -14.26 2.61 -6.74
C LEU A 261 -14.98 1.39 -6.18
N SER A 262 -16.23 1.52 -5.70
CA SER A 262 -17.09 0.37 -5.40
C SER A 262 -17.51 -0.38 -6.68
N ILE A 263 -17.73 0.33 -7.79
CA ILE A 263 -17.99 -0.30 -9.10
C ILE A 263 -16.76 -1.09 -9.56
N VAL A 264 -15.55 -0.54 -9.38
CA VAL A 264 -14.30 -1.25 -9.66
C VAL A 264 -14.12 -2.46 -8.72
N ALA A 265 -14.45 -2.31 -7.43
CA ALA A 265 -14.36 -3.39 -6.44
C ALA A 265 -15.20 -4.63 -6.78
N VAL A 266 -16.36 -4.47 -7.44
CA VAL A 266 -17.19 -5.59 -7.93
C VAL A 266 -16.41 -6.51 -8.87
N PHE A 267 -15.46 -5.98 -9.64
CA PHE A 267 -14.60 -6.77 -10.53
C PHE A 267 -13.30 -7.22 -9.85
N ILE A 268 -12.70 -6.38 -8.99
CA ILE A 268 -11.46 -6.73 -8.28
C ILE A 268 -11.67 -7.88 -7.28
N ILE A 269 -12.77 -7.90 -6.52
CA ILE A 269 -13.02 -8.91 -5.49
C ILE A 269 -12.87 -10.36 -6.01
N PRO A 270 -13.60 -10.79 -7.05
CA PRO A 270 -13.48 -12.16 -7.56
C PRO A 270 -12.21 -12.42 -8.40
N LEU A 271 -11.57 -11.38 -8.96
CA LEU A 271 -10.41 -11.56 -9.85
C LEU A 271 -9.05 -11.49 -9.15
N SER A 272 -8.97 -10.81 -8.00
CA SER A 272 -7.69 -10.51 -7.34
C SER A 272 -7.53 -11.14 -5.95
N PHE A 273 -8.63 -11.59 -5.32
CA PHE A 273 -8.61 -12.23 -4.00
C PHE A 273 -9.12 -13.68 -4.03
N ASP A 274 -9.35 -14.23 -5.23
CA ASP A 274 -9.99 -15.54 -5.47
C ASP A 274 -11.30 -15.78 -4.66
N MET A 275 -11.98 -14.70 -4.27
CA MET A 275 -13.13 -14.79 -3.39
C MET A 275 -14.41 -15.12 -4.17
N PRO A 276 -15.25 -16.04 -3.67
CA PRO A 276 -16.51 -16.39 -4.30
C PRO A 276 -17.40 -15.15 -4.47
N TRP A 277 -18.05 -15.03 -5.63
CA TRP A 277 -18.85 -13.86 -6.02
C TRP A 277 -19.98 -13.54 -5.03
N GLN A 278 -20.42 -14.53 -4.25
CA GLN A 278 -21.36 -14.40 -3.13
C GLN A 278 -20.89 -13.39 -2.05
N THR A 279 -19.57 -13.16 -1.91
CA THR A 279 -19.00 -12.17 -0.99
C THR A 279 -19.16 -10.72 -1.47
N ILE A 280 -19.36 -10.50 -2.77
CA ILE A 280 -19.36 -9.16 -3.38
C ILE A 280 -20.37 -8.23 -2.70
N PRO A 281 -21.66 -8.59 -2.49
CA PRO A 281 -22.63 -7.68 -1.86
C PRO A 281 -22.28 -7.29 -0.42
N ALA A 282 -21.56 -8.14 0.32
CA ALA A 282 -21.09 -7.83 1.67
C ALA A 282 -19.93 -6.82 1.67
N LEU A 283 -19.02 -6.92 0.69
CA LEU A 283 -17.70 -6.28 0.75
C LEU A 283 -17.46 -5.17 -0.26
N PHE A 284 -18.17 -5.09 -1.40
CA PHE A 284 -17.81 -4.19 -2.50
C PHE A 284 -17.73 -2.69 -2.13
N ILE A 285 -18.58 -2.23 -1.20
CA ILE A 285 -18.52 -0.84 -0.72
C ILE A 285 -17.39 -0.63 0.31
N ASN A 286 -17.11 -1.64 1.14
CA ASN A 286 -16.00 -1.62 2.10
C ASN A 286 -14.66 -1.60 1.35
N VAL A 287 -14.48 -2.48 0.37
CA VAL A 287 -13.33 -2.49 -0.55
C VAL A 287 -13.29 -1.20 -1.37
N GLY A 288 -14.42 -0.72 -1.90
CA GLY A 288 -14.51 0.56 -2.60
C GLY A 288 -14.06 1.75 -1.73
N LEU A 289 -14.36 1.75 -0.43
CA LEU A 289 -13.90 2.76 0.52
C LEU A 289 -12.38 2.65 0.80
N ILE A 290 -11.86 1.43 0.95
CA ILE A 290 -10.41 1.16 1.11
C ILE A 290 -9.63 1.58 -0.14
N LEU A 291 -10.10 1.21 -1.34
CA LEU A 291 -9.55 1.68 -2.61
C LEU A 291 -9.58 3.21 -2.69
N THR A 292 -10.69 3.83 -2.28
CA THR A 292 -10.77 5.30 -2.21
C THR A 292 -9.69 5.87 -1.30
N MET A 293 -9.47 5.27 -0.14
CA MET A 293 -8.45 5.70 0.81
C MET A 293 -7.03 5.61 0.23
N LEU A 294 -6.70 4.50 -0.45
CA LEU A 294 -5.41 4.28 -1.11
C LEU A 294 -5.15 5.30 -2.23
N VAL A 295 -6.11 5.51 -3.13
CA VAL A 295 -5.89 6.40 -4.29
C VAL A 295 -5.89 7.89 -3.94
N HIS A 296 -6.40 8.27 -2.76
CA HIS A 296 -6.21 9.61 -2.19
C HIS A 296 -4.85 9.79 -1.50
N LEU A 297 -3.89 8.89 -1.77
CA LEU A 297 -2.53 8.83 -1.22
C LEU A 297 -2.45 8.43 0.26
N GLY A 298 -3.58 8.03 0.85
CA GLY A 298 -3.60 7.39 2.17
C GLY A 298 -3.10 5.95 2.12
N GLY A 299 -3.28 5.22 3.22
CA GLY A 299 -3.00 3.80 3.24
C GLY A 299 -3.68 3.06 4.38
N VAL A 300 -3.59 1.74 4.33
CA VAL A 300 -4.12 0.83 5.34
C VAL A 300 -2.99 0.02 5.96
N SER A 301 -3.07 -0.25 7.26
CA SER A 301 -2.17 -1.17 7.96
C SER A 301 -2.90 -2.47 8.27
N ALA A 302 -2.26 -3.60 8.00
CA ALA A 302 -2.63 -4.90 8.56
C ALA A 302 -1.66 -5.23 9.70
N SER A 303 -2.18 -5.53 10.88
CA SER A 303 -1.36 -5.87 12.04
C SER A 303 -1.91 -7.12 12.72
N ALA A 304 -1.07 -8.09 13.06
CA ALA A 304 -1.40 -9.17 13.96
C ALA A 304 -0.37 -9.23 15.11
N GLN A 305 -0.84 -9.39 16.34
CA GLN A 305 0.00 -9.46 17.51
C GLN A 305 -0.55 -10.48 18.50
N GLY A 306 0.28 -11.45 18.87
CA GLY A 306 -0.05 -12.58 19.73
C GLY A 306 -0.02 -13.90 18.96
N ASP A 307 0.38 -14.95 19.66
CA ASP A 307 0.45 -16.31 19.16
C ASP A 307 -0.96 -16.79 18.71
N MET A 308 -1.03 -17.34 17.49
CA MET A 308 -2.28 -17.76 16.87
C MET A 308 -2.05 -19.10 16.17
N MET A 309 -2.75 -20.15 16.62
CA MET A 309 -2.67 -21.50 16.08
C MET A 309 -1.26 -22.16 16.18
N GLY A 310 -0.52 -21.92 17.27
CA GLY A 310 0.79 -22.55 17.51
C GLY A 310 1.93 -22.05 16.61
N PHE A 311 1.75 -20.91 15.93
CA PHE A 311 2.80 -20.26 15.18
C PHE A 311 3.39 -19.12 16.01
N ASP A 312 4.60 -19.33 16.56
CA ASP A 312 5.39 -18.31 17.27
C ASP A 312 5.73 -17.16 16.30
N SER A 313 4.81 -16.21 16.24
CA SER A 313 4.81 -15.11 15.29
C SER A 313 5.01 -13.82 16.07
N GLY A 314 6.26 -13.38 16.12
CA GLY A 314 6.60 -12.01 16.46
C GLY A 314 5.71 -11.05 15.67
N GLY A 315 4.88 -10.28 16.38
CA GLY A 315 3.70 -9.65 15.77
C GLY A 315 4.03 -8.77 14.56
N PHE A 316 3.46 -9.09 13.41
CA PHE A 316 3.68 -8.35 12.17
C PHE A 316 2.80 -7.10 12.07
N SER A 317 3.31 -6.08 11.39
CA SER A 317 2.61 -4.83 11.10
C SER A 317 3.01 -4.30 9.73
N GLU A 318 2.27 -4.70 8.70
CA GLU A 318 2.47 -4.24 7.33
C GLU A 318 1.61 -3.02 7.01
N SER A 319 2.09 -2.17 6.09
CA SER A 319 1.35 -0.99 5.63
C SER A 319 1.31 -0.90 4.10
N LEU A 320 0.11 -0.97 3.56
CA LEU A 320 -0.17 -0.80 2.14
C LEU A 320 -0.52 0.66 1.83
N THR A 321 0.26 1.27 0.93
CA THR A 321 0.01 2.56 0.31
C THR A 321 0.09 2.41 -1.21
N ILE A 322 -0.33 3.40 -1.99
CA ILE A 322 -0.15 3.37 -3.45
C ILE A 322 1.33 3.43 -3.91
N PHE A 323 2.26 3.66 -2.96
CA PHE A 323 3.70 3.69 -3.19
C PHE A 323 4.42 2.40 -2.74
N SER A 324 3.71 1.50 -2.06
CA SER A 324 4.22 0.17 -1.68
C SER A 324 4.43 -0.68 -2.93
N ARG A 325 5.46 -1.55 -2.98
CA ARG A 325 5.78 -2.33 -4.20
C ARG A 325 4.78 -3.44 -4.46
N GLU A 326 4.14 -3.89 -3.39
CA GLU A 326 3.07 -4.88 -3.34
C GLU A 326 1.73 -4.27 -3.81
N ALA A 327 1.66 -2.94 -3.97
CA ALA A 327 0.47 -2.25 -4.44
C ALA A 327 0.31 -2.39 -5.96
N PRO A 328 -0.80 -2.96 -6.47
CA PRO A 328 -0.97 -3.13 -7.91
C PRO A 328 -0.88 -1.80 -8.64
N GLY A 329 -0.01 -1.69 -9.66
CA GLY A 329 0.19 -0.45 -10.43
C GLY A 329 -1.10 0.12 -11.04
N GLN A 330 -2.13 -0.73 -11.25
CA GLN A 330 -3.48 -0.34 -11.66
C GLN A 330 -4.16 0.66 -10.69
N LEU A 331 -3.78 0.69 -9.40
CA LEU A 331 -4.31 1.65 -8.42
C LEU A 331 -4.07 3.11 -8.84
N TRP A 332 -2.99 3.40 -9.58
CA TRP A 332 -2.71 4.73 -10.11
C TRP A 332 -3.79 5.23 -11.10
N ILE A 333 -4.48 4.32 -11.81
CA ILE A 333 -5.64 4.68 -12.66
C ILE A 333 -6.81 5.17 -11.80
N GLY A 334 -6.95 4.65 -10.58
CA GLY A 334 -7.98 5.07 -9.63
C GLY A 334 -7.86 6.55 -9.22
N LEU A 335 -6.72 7.19 -9.44
CA LEU A 335 -6.56 8.64 -9.23
C LEU A 335 -7.37 9.47 -10.25
N LEU A 336 -7.79 8.91 -11.39
CA LEU A 336 -8.79 9.53 -12.26
C LEU A 336 -10.16 9.69 -11.57
N ALA A 337 -10.54 8.74 -10.71
CA ALA A 337 -11.76 8.84 -9.89
C ALA A 337 -11.63 9.94 -8.83
N VAL A 338 -10.43 10.14 -8.26
CA VAL A 338 -10.10 11.26 -7.36
C VAL A 338 -10.29 12.60 -8.08
N VAL A 339 -9.71 12.76 -9.27
CA VAL A 339 -9.84 13.98 -10.08
C VAL A 339 -11.31 14.27 -10.40
N ALA A 340 -12.08 13.25 -10.79
CA ALA A 340 -13.53 13.39 -11.03
C ALA A 340 -14.28 13.85 -9.76
N ALA A 341 -14.01 13.23 -8.60
CA ALA A 341 -14.64 13.61 -7.33
C ALA A 341 -14.26 15.03 -6.88
N VAL A 342 -12.99 15.43 -7.03
CA VAL A 342 -12.48 16.79 -6.76
C VAL A 342 -13.15 17.84 -7.65
N LEU A 343 -13.36 17.53 -8.95
CA LEU A 343 -14.06 18.43 -9.87
C LEU A 343 -15.54 18.60 -9.50
N VAL A 344 -16.25 17.52 -9.17
CA VAL A 344 -17.66 17.59 -8.73
C VAL A 344 -17.77 18.34 -7.38
N ALA A 345 -16.89 18.05 -6.43
CA ALA A 345 -16.83 18.76 -5.15
C ALA A 345 -16.54 20.26 -5.33
N THR A 346 -15.65 20.61 -6.27
CA THR A 346 -15.35 21.99 -6.67
C THR A 346 -16.58 22.72 -7.22
N LEU A 347 -17.41 22.06 -8.04
CA LEU A 347 -18.69 22.63 -8.52
C LEU A 347 -19.61 22.96 -7.34
N VAL A 348 -19.80 22.03 -6.40
CA VAL A 348 -20.64 22.21 -5.21
C VAL A 348 -20.11 23.33 -4.32
N ALA A 349 -18.81 23.33 -4.02
CA ALA A 349 -18.16 24.35 -3.20
C ALA A 349 -18.27 25.76 -3.82
N THR A 350 -18.35 25.83 -5.15
CA THR A 350 -18.54 27.08 -5.88
C THR A 350 -19.97 27.62 -5.78
N VAL A 351 -20.98 26.78 -5.97
CA VAL A 351 -22.38 27.23 -6.02
C VAL A 351 -23.01 27.40 -4.64
N THR A 352 -22.45 26.78 -3.61
CA THR A 352 -22.92 26.89 -2.21
C THR A 352 -22.38 28.11 -1.46
N ARG A 353 -21.57 28.95 -2.10
CA ARG A 353 -21.02 30.19 -1.51
C ARG A 353 -21.43 31.43 -2.29
N ARG A 354 -21.26 32.59 -1.66
CA ARG A 354 -21.36 33.90 -2.31
C ARG A 354 -20.32 34.01 -3.44
N PRO A 355 -20.69 34.43 -4.66
CA PRO A 355 -19.72 34.64 -5.74
C PRO A 355 -18.90 35.92 -5.53
N TYR A 356 -17.61 35.89 -5.85
CA TYR A 356 -16.69 37.03 -5.61
C TYR A 356 -17.13 38.33 -6.29
N TRP A 357 -17.72 38.27 -7.49
CA TRP A 357 -18.22 39.45 -8.23
C TRP A 357 -19.44 40.12 -7.61
N THR A 358 -20.00 39.57 -6.53
CA THR A 358 -21.10 40.17 -5.77
C THR A 358 -20.60 40.99 -4.58
N VAL A 359 -19.29 41.07 -4.37
CA VAL A 359 -18.63 41.94 -3.39
C VAL A 359 -18.00 43.12 -4.14
N ALA A 360 -18.24 44.34 -3.67
CA ALA A 360 -17.65 45.54 -4.25
C ALA A 360 -16.29 45.82 -3.61
N GLY A 361 -15.24 45.94 -4.43
CA GLY A 361 -13.86 46.12 -3.96
C GLY A 361 -13.14 44.80 -3.67
N GLU A 362 -11.96 44.87 -3.05
CA GLU A 362 -11.22 43.68 -2.62
C GLU A 362 -11.93 43.00 -1.43
N ASP A 363 -12.38 41.75 -1.62
CA ASP A 363 -12.88 40.92 -0.53
C ASP A 363 -11.72 40.46 0.38
N LYS A 364 -11.33 41.32 1.32
CA LYS A 364 -10.34 41.04 2.35
C LYS A 364 -10.75 39.87 3.26
N ALA A 365 -12.05 39.57 3.35
CA ALA A 365 -12.55 38.48 4.17
C ALA A 365 -12.57 37.14 3.43
N GLN A 366 -12.31 37.10 2.11
CA GLN A 366 -12.52 35.90 1.31
C GLN A 366 -11.85 34.65 1.92
N TRP A 367 -10.57 34.73 2.30
CA TRP A 367 -9.78 33.60 2.80
C TRP A 367 -10.02 33.28 4.29
N SER A 368 -10.72 34.13 5.05
CA SER A 368 -11.01 33.92 6.49
C SER A 368 -11.80 32.64 6.80
N THR A 369 -12.41 32.04 5.78
CA THR A 369 -13.24 30.82 5.86
C THR A 369 -12.63 29.61 5.16
N ALA A 370 -11.43 29.73 4.60
CA ALA A 370 -10.78 28.70 3.79
C ALA A 370 -10.45 27.41 4.56
N TRP A 371 -10.36 27.47 5.89
CA TRP A 371 -10.14 26.30 6.75
C TRP A 371 -11.36 25.36 6.82
N LYS A 372 -12.56 25.79 6.42
CA LYS A 372 -13.80 25.04 6.64
C LYS A 372 -13.93 23.76 5.82
N ILE A 373 -13.57 23.78 4.53
CA ILE A 373 -13.58 22.57 3.69
C ILE A 373 -12.48 21.59 4.12
N PRO A 374 -11.20 21.99 4.30
CA PRO A 374 -10.15 21.13 4.86
C PRO A 374 -10.54 20.46 6.18
N LEU A 375 -11.12 21.21 7.13
CA LEU A 375 -11.54 20.66 8.41
C LEU A 375 -12.72 19.68 8.27
N ALA A 376 -13.68 19.95 7.39
CA ALA A 376 -14.79 19.02 7.14
C ALA A 376 -14.32 17.73 6.47
N PHE A 377 -13.38 17.81 5.54
CA PHE A 377 -12.70 16.64 4.95
C PHE A 377 -11.98 15.83 6.04
N CYS A 378 -11.09 16.48 6.78
CA CYS A 378 -10.37 15.89 7.92
C CYS A 378 -11.32 15.15 8.89
N ALA A 379 -12.38 15.80 9.33
CA ALA A 379 -13.30 15.27 10.34
C ALA A 379 -14.18 14.13 9.80
N ILE A 380 -14.77 14.27 8.60
CA ILE A 380 -15.69 13.26 8.04
C ILE A 380 -14.90 12.05 7.56
N TRP A 381 -13.80 12.23 6.82
CA TRP A 381 -12.97 11.10 6.40
C TRP A 381 -12.24 10.45 7.57
N GLY A 382 -11.73 11.23 8.53
CA GLY A 382 -11.14 10.69 9.76
C GLY A 382 -12.13 9.80 10.50
N LEU A 383 -13.32 10.32 10.83
CA LEU A 383 -14.37 9.56 11.52
C LEU A 383 -14.81 8.32 10.72
N LEU A 384 -15.06 8.45 9.42
CA LEU A 384 -15.49 7.32 8.59
C LEU A 384 -14.38 6.26 8.47
N SER A 385 -13.12 6.68 8.30
CA SER A 385 -11.98 5.76 8.24
C SER A 385 -11.76 5.00 9.54
N VAL A 386 -12.11 5.57 10.70
CA VAL A 386 -12.01 4.89 12.01
C VAL A 386 -13.23 4.02 12.32
N LEU A 387 -14.40 4.30 11.73
CA LEU A 387 -15.64 3.55 12.01
C LEU A 387 -15.98 2.47 10.97
N ALA A 388 -15.61 2.66 9.71
CA ALA A 388 -16.04 1.85 8.58
C ALA A 388 -14.95 0.95 7.97
N VAL A 389 -13.71 1.43 7.94
CA VAL A 389 -12.56 0.70 7.39
C VAL A 389 -12.02 -0.39 8.33
N PRO A 390 -11.96 -0.23 9.68
CA PRO A 390 -11.23 -1.19 10.47
C PRO A 390 -12.00 -2.50 10.58
N LEU A 391 -11.37 -3.57 10.10
CA LEU A 391 -11.74 -4.93 10.47
C LEU A 391 -10.84 -5.31 11.65
N ARG A 392 -11.35 -5.20 12.87
CA ARG A 392 -10.61 -5.58 14.08
C ARG A 392 -11.14 -6.91 14.61
N ILE A 393 -10.22 -7.83 14.88
CA ILE A 393 -10.43 -9.11 15.54
C ILE A 393 -9.59 -9.10 16.81
N HIS A 394 -10.23 -9.04 17.97
CA HIS A 394 -9.56 -9.15 19.26
C HIS A 394 -10.02 -10.44 19.94
N LEU A 395 -9.06 -11.27 20.34
CA LEU A 395 -9.30 -12.52 21.03
C LEU A 395 -8.78 -12.38 22.47
N GLU A 396 -9.65 -12.67 23.42
CA GLU A 396 -9.31 -12.67 24.85
C GLU A 396 -9.78 -14.00 25.44
N GLY A 397 -8.85 -14.79 25.97
CA GLY A 397 -9.10 -16.13 26.51
C GLY A 397 -8.61 -16.29 27.96
N SER A 398 -9.13 -17.30 28.66
CA SER A 398 -8.62 -17.72 29.96
C SER A 398 -7.27 -18.44 29.82
N ALA A 399 -6.49 -18.53 30.91
CA ALA A 399 -5.22 -19.27 30.89
C ALA A 399 -5.38 -20.75 30.49
N ALA A 400 -6.53 -21.36 30.80
CA ALA A 400 -6.87 -22.71 30.35
C ALA A 400 -7.17 -22.79 28.84
N ALA A 401 -7.73 -21.73 28.25
CA ALA A 401 -7.87 -21.63 26.79
C ALA A 401 -6.50 -21.50 26.11
N ALA A 402 -5.60 -20.69 26.68
CA ALA A 402 -4.24 -20.52 26.17
C ALA A 402 -3.46 -21.85 26.09
N SER A 403 -3.61 -22.72 27.11
CA SER A 403 -2.99 -24.05 27.14
C SER A 403 -3.70 -25.12 26.32
N MET A 404 -5.00 -24.98 26.06
CA MET A 404 -5.78 -25.96 25.30
C MET A 404 -5.57 -25.84 23.79
N PHE A 405 -5.42 -24.62 23.30
CA PHE A 405 -5.28 -24.31 21.88
C PHE A 405 -3.85 -23.89 21.49
N ASP A 406 -2.87 -24.25 22.31
CA ASP A 406 -1.43 -24.01 22.12
C ASP A 406 -1.10 -22.60 21.59
N GLY A 407 -1.31 -21.59 22.46
CA GLY A 407 -0.93 -20.19 22.17
C GLY A 407 -1.98 -19.12 22.44
N PHE A 408 -3.22 -19.49 22.80
CA PHE A 408 -4.38 -18.56 22.86
C PHE A 408 -4.37 -17.58 24.06
N GLY A 409 -3.39 -16.68 24.12
CA GLY A 409 -3.37 -15.50 24.96
C GLY A 409 -4.24 -14.35 24.43
N THR A 410 -3.89 -13.09 24.71
CA THR A 410 -4.59 -11.94 24.09
C THR A 410 -4.06 -11.68 22.68
N ALA A 411 -4.69 -12.29 21.67
CA ALA A 411 -4.34 -12.04 20.27
C ALA A 411 -5.13 -10.85 19.70
N ARG A 412 -4.48 -10.02 18.89
CA ARG A 412 -5.09 -8.85 18.23
C ARG A 412 -4.68 -8.82 16.77
N ALA A 413 -5.61 -9.14 15.89
CA ALA A 413 -5.47 -8.96 14.45
C ALA A 413 -6.34 -7.80 13.97
N GLY A 414 -5.94 -7.15 12.88
CA GLY A 414 -6.88 -6.33 12.13
C GLY A 414 -6.27 -5.38 11.12
N VAL A 415 -7.11 -5.05 10.16
CA VAL A 415 -6.86 -4.00 9.18
C VAL A 415 -7.39 -2.67 9.74
N GLY A 416 -6.70 -1.57 9.46
CA GLY A 416 -7.15 -0.23 9.85
C GLY A 416 -6.52 0.87 9.00
N PRO A 417 -7.04 2.11 9.08
CA PRO A 417 -6.45 3.25 8.38
C PRO A 417 -5.08 3.64 8.98
N LEU A 418 -4.11 4.00 8.13
CA LEU A 418 -2.88 4.63 8.58
C LEU A 418 -3.17 6.01 9.18
N ALA A 419 -2.54 6.31 10.31
CA ALA A 419 -2.90 7.45 11.17
C ALA A 419 -2.84 8.81 10.46
N TRP A 420 -1.95 9.02 9.50
CA TRP A 420 -1.85 10.30 8.76
C TRP A 420 -2.89 10.49 7.66
N SER A 421 -3.64 9.45 7.30
CA SER A 421 -4.51 9.48 6.10
C SER A 421 -5.61 10.54 6.18
N PHE A 422 -6.10 10.87 7.38
CA PHE A 422 -7.08 11.95 7.56
C PHE A 422 -6.51 13.34 7.23
N LEU A 423 -5.19 13.54 7.38
CA LEU A 423 -4.50 14.78 7.01
C LEU A 423 -4.41 14.94 5.49
N LEU A 424 -4.23 13.84 4.76
CA LEU A 424 -4.21 13.85 3.30
C LEU A 424 -5.59 14.20 2.73
N PHE A 425 -6.68 13.71 3.34
CA PHE A 425 -8.02 14.20 2.99
C PHE A 425 -8.19 15.70 3.31
N ALA A 426 -7.60 16.22 4.38
CA ALA A 426 -7.59 17.67 4.63
C ALA A 426 -6.86 18.45 3.51
N LEU A 427 -5.74 17.91 2.99
CA LEU A 427 -5.02 18.46 1.84
C LEU A 427 -5.89 18.49 0.57
N TRP A 428 -6.60 17.40 0.26
CA TRP A 428 -7.59 17.39 -0.84
C TRP A 428 -8.70 18.43 -0.62
N GLY A 429 -9.12 18.65 0.62
CA GLY A 429 -10.01 19.76 0.99
C GLY A 429 -9.42 21.16 0.70
N VAL A 430 -8.11 21.37 0.90
CA VAL A 430 -7.41 22.61 0.50
C VAL A 430 -7.40 22.78 -1.02
N VAL A 431 -7.12 21.70 -1.76
CA VAL A 431 -7.16 21.71 -3.23
C VAL A 431 -8.56 22.12 -3.72
N ILE A 432 -9.63 21.54 -3.15
CA ILE A 432 -11.02 21.89 -3.51
C ILE A 432 -11.39 23.32 -3.10
N GLU A 433 -10.87 23.84 -1.99
CA GLU A 433 -11.06 25.24 -1.56
C GLU A 433 -10.40 26.23 -2.54
N VAL A 434 -9.21 25.91 -3.05
CA VAL A 434 -8.46 26.73 -4.02
C VAL A 434 -9.03 26.62 -5.44
N LEU A 435 -9.22 25.41 -5.98
CA LEU A 435 -9.81 25.15 -7.30
C LEU A 435 -11.20 25.77 -7.39
N SER A 436 -12.04 25.41 -6.41
CA SER A 436 -12.81 26.34 -5.60
C SER A 436 -12.92 27.77 -6.12
N ARG A 437 -12.16 28.66 -5.48
CA ARG A 437 -12.19 30.11 -5.66
C ARG A 437 -11.72 30.57 -7.04
N THR A 438 -10.78 29.84 -7.64
CA THR A 438 -10.05 30.26 -8.85
C THR A 438 -10.73 29.83 -10.15
N LEU A 439 -11.05 28.54 -10.27
CA LEU A 439 -11.56 27.89 -11.48
C LEU A 439 -13.04 27.51 -11.39
N GLY A 440 -13.51 27.24 -10.17
CA GLY A 440 -14.88 26.81 -9.88
C GLY A 440 -15.97 27.59 -10.62
N PRO A 441 -15.98 28.95 -10.60
CA PRO A 441 -17.00 29.71 -11.31
C PRO A 441 -17.03 29.50 -12.82
N ARG A 442 -15.91 29.08 -13.42
CA ARG A 442 -15.80 28.75 -14.85
C ARG A 442 -16.40 27.37 -15.11
N LEU A 443 -16.06 26.40 -14.25
CA LEU A 443 -16.57 25.02 -14.29
C LEU A 443 -18.09 24.95 -14.10
N VAL A 444 -18.66 25.77 -13.20
CA VAL A 444 -20.12 25.82 -13.00
C VAL A 444 -20.86 26.28 -14.26
N LEU A 445 -20.27 27.18 -15.04
CA LEU A 445 -20.87 27.69 -16.27
C LEU A 445 -20.69 26.75 -17.48
N THR A 446 -19.80 25.76 -17.42
CA THR A 446 -19.71 24.71 -18.45
C THR A 446 -20.68 23.56 -18.20
N VAL A 447 -20.91 23.18 -16.93
CA VAL A 447 -21.80 22.06 -16.54
C VAL A 447 -22.85 22.46 -15.48
N PRO A 448 -23.72 23.46 -15.77
CA PRO A 448 -24.66 23.99 -14.78
C PRO A 448 -25.68 22.96 -14.26
N ALA A 449 -26.06 21.99 -15.08
CA ALA A 449 -26.95 20.89 -14.68
C ALA A 449 -26.33 20.03 -13.55
N LEU A 450 -25.02 19.77 -13.61
CA LEU A 450 -24.31 18.96 -12.63
C LEU A 450 -24.20 19.69 -11.29
N ALA A 451 -23.84 20.97 -11.33
CA ALA A 451 -23.79 21.83 -10.14
C ALA A 451 -25.16 21.96 -9.46
N LYS A 452 -26.24 22.11 -10.25
CA LYS A 452 -27.63 22.15 -9.77
C LYS A 452 -28.07 20.83 -9.13
N PHE A 453 -27.69 19.69 -9.73
CA PHE A 453 -28.03 18.35 -9.23
C PHE A 453 -27.41 18.10 -7.85
N PHE A 454 -26.09 18.27 -7.71
CA PHE A 454 -25.39 17.95 -6.46
C PHE A 454 -25.65 18.98 -5.34
N ALA A 455 -25.70 20.28 -5.63
CA ALA A 455 -25.89 21.29 -4.59
C ALA A 455 -27.37 21.48 -4.17
N GLY A 456 -28.33 21.22 -5.07
CA GLY A 456 -29.76 21.22 -4.77
C GLY A 456 -30.24 22.48 -4.03
N ARG A 457 -30.79 22.31 -2.81
CA ARG A 457 -31.31 23.40 -1.95
C ARG A 457 -30.22 24.24 -1.24
N ALA A 458 -28.95 23.87 -1.34
CA ALA A 458 -27.83 24.58 -0.73
C ALA A 458 -27.15 25.57 -1.71
N VAL A 459 -27.64 25.70 -2.94
CA VAL A 459 -27.16 26.71 -3.89
C VAL A 459 -27.42 28.12 -3.34
N HIS A 460 -26.40 28.98 -3.39
CA HIS A 460 -26.48 30.38 -2.99
C HIS A 460 -27.45 31.16 -3.90
N PRO A 461 -28.29 32.06 -3.38
CA PRO A 461 -29.29 32.79 -4.18
C PRO A 461 -28.74 33.45 -5.46
N HIS A 462 -27.55 34.05 -5.41
CA HIS A 462 -26.88 34.66 -6.57
C HIS A 462 -26.56 33.70 -7.73
N TRP A 463 -26.46 32.39 -7.48
CA TRP A 463 -26.29 31.38 -8.53
C TRP A 463 -27.62 30.93 -9.15
N GLY A 464 -28.77 31.25 -8.55
CA GLY A 464 -30.09 30.76 -8.98
C GLY A 464 -30.41 31.12 -10.43
N GLN A 465 -30.25 32.39 -10.82
CA GLN A 465 -30.49 32.84 -12.20
C GLN A 465 -29.52 32.17 -13.19
N ALA A 466 -28.23 32.09 -12.85
CA ALA A 466 -27.20 31.49 -13.70
C ALA A 466 -27.41 29.98 -13.94
N LEU A 467 -28.09 29.29 -13.01
CA LEU A 467 -28.41 27.85 -13.07
C LEU A 467 -29.84 27.55 -13.55
N GLY A 468 -30.56 28.56 -14.08
CA GLY A 468 -31.94 28.39 -14.55
C GLY A 468 -32.86 27.86 -13.46
N MET A 469 -32.77 28.43 -12.26
CA MET A 469 -33.68 28.16 -11.14
C MET A 469 -34.59 29.36 -10.94
N SER A 470 -35.90 29.11 -10.88
CA SER A 470 -36.86 30.09 -10.38
C SER A 470 -36.54 30.44 -8.93
N GLU A 471 -36.83 31.67 -8.52
CA GLU A 471 -36.53 32.17 -7.17
C GLU A 471 -37.01 31.18 -6.09
N PRO A 472 -36.18 30.90 -5.07
CA PRO A 472 -36.30 29.66 -4.35
C PRO A 472 -37.48 29.68 -3.39
N ARG A 473 -38.51 28.92 -3.73
CA ARG A 473 -39.43 28.34 -2.73
C ARG A 473 -38.62 27.37 -1.86
N HIS A 474 -38.11 27.87 -0.73
CA HIS A 474 -37.43 27.16 0.37
C HIS A 474 -35.95 26.78 0.14
N PRO A 475 -35.02 27.76 0.10
CA PRO A 475 -33.58 27.47 0.22
C PRO A 475 -33.23 27.08 1.67
N LEU A 476 -32.11 26.37 1.85
CA LEU A 476 -31.46 26.31 3.17
C LEU A 476 -30.86 27.71 3.44
N ILE A 477 -31.55 28.48 4.29
CA ILE A 477 -31.46 29.96 4.31
C ILE A 477 -30.02 30.47 4.51
N HIS A 478 -29.43 31.01 3.44
CA HIS A 478 -28.19 31.78 3.52
C HIS A 478 -28.41 33.10 4.30
N PRO A 479 -27.42 33.59 5.07
CA PRO A 479 -27.54 34.87 5.79
C PRO A 479 -27.93 36.03 4.88
N ASP A 480 -27.32 36.07 3.69
CA ASP A 480 -27.51 37.08 2.65
C ASP A 480 -28.96 37.11 2.11
N ALA A 481 -29.73 36.03 2.24
CA ALA A 481 -31.15 36.00 1.87
C ALA A 481 -32.07 36.68 2.90
N VAL A 482 -31.56 36.96 4.10
CA VAL A 482 -32.28 37.68 5.18
C VAL A 482 -31.86 39.15 5.25
N ALA A 483 -30.70 39.50 4.68
CA ALA A 483 -30.08 40.83 4.72
C ALA A 483 -30.40 41.71 3.49
N GLY A 484 -31.63 41.65 2.98
CA GLY A 484 -32.13 42.61 1.99
C GLY A 484 -32.42 43.98 2.63
N PRO A 485 -32.21 45.11 1.94
CA PRO A 485 -32.52 46.44 2.48
C PRO A 485 -34.01 46.58 2.87
N GLY A 486 -34.27 47.31 3.94
CA GLY A 486 -35.59 47.36 4.58
C GLY A 486 -36.67 48.13 3.80
N ALA A 487 -37.92 47.78 4.14
CA ALA A 487 -39.15 48.59 4.11
C ALA A 487 -39.30 49.68 3.03
N GLY A 488 -40.19 49.48 2.04
CA GLY A 488 -40.63 50.59 1.19
C GLY A 488 -41.26 50.31 -0.17
N ALA A 489 -41.87 49.14 -0.41
CA ALA A 489 -42.64 48.91 -1.64
C ALA A 489 -43.94 48.17 -1.32
N GLY A 490 -45.06 48.89 -1.35
CA GLY A 490 -46.37 48.28 -1.18
C GLY A 490 -46.71 47.41 -2.38
N THR A 491 -46.85 46.09 -2.19
CA THR A 491 -47.52 45.24 -3.16
C THR A 491 -49.01 45.54 -3.17
N THR A 492 -49.41 46.50 -4.01
CA THR A 492 -50.79 46.54 -4.52
C THR A 492 -51.08 45.18 -5.16
N ALA A 493 -52.03 44.45 -4.59
CA ALA A 493 -52.51 43.23 -5.18
C ALA A 493 -53.26 43.55 -6.49
N ALA A 494 -52.59 43.38 -7.63
CA ALA A 494 -53.22 43.26 -8.94
C ALA A 494 -53.25 41.77 -9.29
N GLY A 495 -54.47 41.22 -9.41
CA GLY A 495 -54.72 39.79 -9.55
C GLY A 495 -54.31 39.19 -10.89
N ALA A 496 -54.33 37.86 -10.92
CA ALA A 496 -54.01 37.03 -12.08
C ALA A 496 -54.71 37.46 -13.38
N GLY A 497 -53.91 37.75 -14.41
CA GLY A 497 -54.34 37.67 -15.80
C GLY A 497 -54.38 36.22 -16.26
N ALA A 498 -55.44 35.49 -15.93
CA ALA A 498 -55.73 34.19 -16.52
C ALA A 498 -56.44 34.40 -17.86
N VAL A 499 -55.88 33.85 -18.95
CA VAL A 499 -56.48 33.92 -20.28
C VAL A 499 -57.60 32.88 -20.38
N ALA A 500 -58.85 33.33 -20.47
CA ALA A 500 -59.99 32.48 -20.78
C ALA A 500 -60.99 33.25 -21.67
N ALA A 501 -61.48 32.60 -22.73
CA ALA A 501 -62.37 33.22 -23.71
C ALA A 501 -63.81 33.36 -23.17
N GLY A 502 -64.53 34.38 -23.63
CA GLY A 502 -65.95 34.57 -23.30
C GLY A 502 -66.55 35.82 -23.95
N THR A 503 -67.41 35.62 -24.95
CA THR A 503 -68.20 36.66 -25.63
C THR A 503 -69.42 37.09 -24.80
N GLY A 504 -69.89 38.35 -24.93
CA GLY A 504 -71.28 38.69 -24.62
C GLY A 504 -71.52 40.08 -24.03
N ALA A 505 -72.37 40.86 -24.69
CA ALA A 505 -72.71 42.26 -24.38
C ALA A 505 -73.83 42.46 -23.32
N ALA A 506 -74.04 43.73 -22.94
CA ALA A 506 -75.19 44.32 -22.20
C ALA A 506 -75.33 43.94 -20.71
N ALA A 507 -75.63 44.84 -19.77
CA ALA A 507 -76.66 45.88 -19.81
C ALA A 507 -76.43 47.06 -18.81
N SER A 508 -77.31 48.05 -18.90
CA SER A 508 -77.37 49.34 -18.19
C SER A 508 -77.86 49.31 -16.74
N ALA A 509 -77.40 50.25 -15.89
CA ALA A 509 -78.25 51.07 -14.99
C ALA A 509 -77.50 52.25 -14.32
N TYR A 510 -78.05 53.47 -14.45
CA TYR A 510 -77.83 54.67 -13.60
C TYR A 510 -78.91 54.71 -12.47
N PRO A 511 -78.99 55.68 -11.51
CA PRO A 511 -78.38 57.02 -11.40
C PRO A 511 -77.76 57.30 -9.98
N SER A 512 -77.64 58.48 -9.35
CA SER A 512 -77.94 59.92 -9.62
C SER A 512 -77.11 60.87 -8.72
N VAL A 513 -76.31 61.79 -9.32
CA VAL A 513 -76.18 63.28 -9.18
C VAL A 513 -76.40 64.02 -7.79
N PRO A 514 -76.15 65.35 -7.60
CA PRO A 514 -75.19 65.83 -6.57
C PRO A 514 -75.70 66.95 -5.62
N GLN A 515 -74.84 67.53 -4.77
CA GLN A 515 -75.05 68.90 -4.24
C GLN A 515 -73.74 69.63 -3.82
N SER A 516 -73.82 70.96 -3.63
CA SER A 516 -72.70 71.92 -3.76
C SER A 516 -72.71 73.10 -2.76
N GLY A 517 -71.51 73.61 -2.41
CA GLY A 517 -71.24 74.96 -1.87
C GLY A 517 -71.65 75.24 -0.40
N PRO A 518 -71.37 76.43 0.16
CA PRO A 518 -70.67 77.60 -0.40
C PRO A 518 -69.48 78.10 0.47
N SER A 519 -69.14 79.40 0.41
CA SER A 519 -67.83 79.98 0.79
C SER A 519 -67.85 81.26 1.66
N ALA A 520 -66.76 81.45 2.42
CA ALA A 520 -66.05 82.72 2.73
C ALA A 520 -66.36 83.61 3.98
N HIS A 521 -65.25 84.24 4.44
CA HIS A 521 -65.05 85.47 5.26
C HIS A 521 -65.17 85.50 6.81
N ALA A 522 -64.04 85.81 7.48
CA ALA A 522 -63.87 86.94 8.43
C ALA A 522 -62.39 87.17 8.84
N GLU A 523 -62.01 88.42 9.09
CA GLU A 523 -60.73 88.98 9.64
C GLU A 523 -61.10 90.36 10.30
N PRO A 524 -60.21 91.19 10.91
CA PRO A 524 -58.82 91.01 11.36
C PRO A 524 -58.52 91.58 12.79
N GLY A 525 -57.25 91.63 13.22
CA GLY A 525 -56.80 92.41 14.39
C GLY A 525 -55.26 92.55 14.53
N ALA A 526 -54.75 93.79 14.64
CA ALA A 526 -53.33 94.16 14.88
C ALA A 526 -53.16 94.79 16.31
N TYR A 527 -52.00 95.03 16.94
CA TYR A 527 -50.70 95.68 16.57
C TYR A 527 -49.62 95.42 17.71
N PRO A 528 -48.38 95.98 17.73
CA PRO A 528 -47.20 95.56 18.54
C PRO A 528 -46.85 96.58 19.67
N PRO A 529 -45.64 96.62 20.32
CA PRO A 529 -44.42 97.30 19.78
C PRO A 529 -43.04 96.78 20.40
N PRO A 530 -41.92 97.53 20.69
CA PRO A 530 -40.56 97.11 20.21
C PRO A 530 -39.31 97.24 21.18
N GLY A 531 -38.12 96.78 20.73
CA GLY A 531 -36.82 97.50 20.82
C GLY A 531 -35.82 97.34 22.01
N GLU A 532 -34.74 96.54 21.80
CA GLU A 532 -33.28 96.70 22.16
C GLU A 532 -32.80 97.11 23.60
N PRO A 533 -31.50 96.96 24.02
CA PRO A 533 -30.24 96.66 23.28
C PRO A 533 -29.30 95.57 23.90
N SER A 534 -28.02 95.59 23.48
CA SER A 534 -26.98 94.53 23.52
C SER A 534 -26.11 94.38 24.80
N ALA A 535 -25.64 93.15 25.11
CA ALA A 535 -24.31 92.81 25.68
C ALA A 535 -24.05 91.27 25.73
N TYR A 536 -22.76 90.85 25.73
CA TYR A 536 -22.23 89.46 25.76
C TYR A 536 -20.90 89.44 26.56
N PRO A 537 -20.29 88.28 26.94
CA PRO A 537 -20.80 86.94 27.29
C PRO A 537 -20.29 86.56 28.74
N PRO A 538 -19.96 85.31 29.22
CA PRO A 538 -19.42 84.10 28.54
C PRO A 538 -20.12 82.73 28.81
N ALA A 539 -20.01 81.87 27.79
CA ALA A 539 -19.81 80.41 27.78
C ALA A 539 -20.59 79.42 28.69
N GLY A 540 -21.17 78.37 28.07
CA GLY A 540 -20.92 77.01 28.58
C GLY A 540 -22.03 75.94 28.66
N ALA A 541 -22.99 75.82 27.74
CA ALA A 541 -23.83 74.60 27.65
C ALA A 541 -24.50 74.40 26.28
N THR A 542 -24.62 73.16 25.80
CA THR A 542 -25.40 72.80 24.59
C THR A 542 -26.12 71.44 24.74
N TYR A 543 -27.45 71.48 24.75
CA TYR A 543 -28.37 70.39 24.41
C TYR A 543 -29.60 71.04 23.68
N PRO A 544 -30.66 70.32 23.29
CA PRO A 544 -30.88 69.87 21.91
C PRO A 544 -32.14 70.50 21.27
N MET A 545 -32.40 70.33 19.96
CA MET A 545 -33.75 70.29 19.33
C MET A 545 -33.71 70.03 17.80
N PRO A 546 -34.85 69.74 17.13
CA PRO A 546 -34.90 68.86 15.96
C PRO A 546 -35.20 69.54 14.60
N ALA A 547 -35.47 68.71 13.59
CA ALA A 547 -35.57 69.02 12.16
C ALA A 547 -36.76 69.89 11.70
N PRO A 548 -36.61 70.54 10.53
CA PRO A 548 -37.69 70.77 9.57
C PRO A 548 -37.41 70.16 8.17
N PRO A 549 -38.42 70.07 7.27
CA PRO A 549 -38.35 69.26 6.05
C PRO A 549 -38.21 70.05 4.72
N ASN A 550 -37.70 69.33 3.70
CA ASN A 550 -37.90 69.43 2.24
C ASN A 550 -38.35 70.76 1.58
N GLY A 551 -37.52 71.26 0.65
CA GLY A 551 -37.92 72.17 -0.43
C GLY A 551 -36.81 72.29 -1.48
N ALA A 552 -37.07 71.93 -2.73
CA ALA A 552 -36.05 71.83 -3.78
C ALA A 552 -35.87 73.14 -4.57
N TYR A 553 -34.62 73.50 -4.90
CA TYR A 553 -34.28 74.31 -6.07
C TYR A 553 -32.93 73.87 -6.66
N ALA A 554 -32.84 73.88 -7.99
CA ALA A 554 -31.68 73.39 -8.73
C ALA A 554 -30.61 74.48 -8.94
N GLY A 555 -29.34 74.08 -8.88
CA GLY A 555 -28.18 74.87 -9.33
C GLY A 555 -27.29 74.02 -10.26
N PRO A 556 -26.72 74.58 -11.33
CA PRO A 556 -26.04 73.79 -12.36
C PRO A 556 -24.56 73.53 -12.03
N GLY A 557 -24.07 72.34 -12.42
CA GLY A 557 -22.64 72.15 -12.72
C GLY A 557 -21.79 71.46 -11.66
N SER A 558 -22.08 70.19 -11.34
CA SER A 558 -21.04 69.23 -10.94
C SER A 558 -21.18 67.95 -11.77
N PRO A 559 -20.07 67.37 -12.28
CA PRO A 559 -20.15 66.18 -13.12
C PRO A 559 -20.64 64.99 -12.28
N PRO A 560 -21.42 64.06 -12.87
CA PRO A 560 -21.89 62.89 -12.14
C PRO A 560 -20.69 62.03 -11.68
N PRO A 561 -20.77 61.38 -10.51
CA PRO A 561 -19.81 60.34 -10.16
C PRO A 561 -19.80 59.27 -11.28
N PRO A 562 -18.64 58.67 -11.59
CA PRO A 562 -18.51 57.77 -12.74
C PRO A 562 -19.61 56.71 -12.76
N GLY A 563 -20.37 56.72 -13.85
CA GLY A 563 -21.54 55.87 -13.99
C GLY A 563 -21.19 54.40 -13.77
N THR A 564 -22.13 53.67 -13.16
CA THR A 564 -22.06 52.22 -12.98
C THR A 564 -21.77 51.52 -14.30
N ALA A 565 -20.50 51.15 -14.53
CA ALA A 565 -20.17 50.17 -15.53
C ALA A 565 -20.86 48.85 -15.10
N PRO A 566 -21.77 48.27 -15.90
CA PRO A 566 -22.29 46.95 -15.60
C PRO A 566 -21.12 45.98 -15.54
N ALA A 567 -21.08 45.11 -14.53
CA ALA A 567 -20.03 44.11 -14.38
C ALA A 567 -19.86 43.34 -15.69
N GLN A 568 -18.69 43.45 -16.32
CA GLN A 568 -18.52 42.97 -17.70
C GLN A 568 -18.85 41.48 -17.79
N PRO A 569 -19.68 41.07 -18.76
CA PRO A 569 -20.07 39.67 -18.90
C PRO A 569 -18.83 38.81 -19.19
N PHE A 570 -18.70 37.77 -18.39
CA PHE A 570 -17.55 36.86 -18.38
C PHE A 570 -17.25 36.30 -19.78
N ASN A 571 -16.05 36.56 -20.31
CA ASN A 571 -15.66 36.14 -21.66
C ASN A 571 -15.47 34.62 -21.72
N LYS A 572 -16.56 33.92 -22.09
CA LYS A 572 -16.65 32.45 -22.15
C LYS A 572 -15.47 31.82 -22.89
N LYS A 573 -15.06 32.36 -24.05
CA LYS A 573 -13.99 31.77 -24.88
C LYS A 573 -12.62 31.78 -24.18
N LYS A 574 -12.21 32.93 -23.61
CA LYS A 574 -10.94 33.02 -22.85
C LYS A 574 -10.97 32.18 -21.56
N ALA A 575 -12.14 32.08 -20.93
CA ALA A 575 -12.32 31.29 -19.73
C ALA A 575 -12.28 29.77 -19.95
N THR A 576 -12.86 29.29 -21.05
CA THR A 576 -12.77 27.87 -21.45
C THR A 576 -11.32 27.51 -21.76
N LEU A 577 -10.59 28.32 -22.53
CA LEU A 577 -9.20 28.05 -22.88
C LEU A 577 -8.29 27.95 -21.64
N VAL A 578 -8.35 28.94 -20.72
CA VAL A 578 -7.54 28.91 -19.49
C VAL A 578 -7.98 27.80 -18.55
N GLY A 579 -9.29 27.50 -18.47
CA GLY A 579 -9.82 26.39 -17.66
C GLY A 579 -9.34 25.01 -18.15
N VAL A 580 -9.29 24.80 -19.47
CA VAL A 580 -8.70 23.60 -20.08
C VAL A 580 -7.21 23.51 -19.74
N ILE A 581 -6.44 24.59 -19.92
CA ILE A 581 -4.99 24.60 -19.62
C ILE A 581 -4.70 24.31 -18.14
N SER A 582 -5.44 24.91 -17.21
CA SER A 582 -5.23 24.65 -15.78
C SER A 582 -5.69 23.26 -15.34
N GLY A 583 -6.77 22.73 -15.93
CA GLY A 583 -7.23 21.37 -15.67
C GLY A 583 -6.24 20.34 -16.22
N SER A 584 -5.72 20.57 -17.43
CA SER A 584 -4.68 19.73 -18.02
C SER A 584 -3.37 19.81 -17.25
N ALA A 585 -3.01 20.94 -16.65
CA ALA A 585 -1.79 21.06 -15.84
C ALA A 585 -1.83 20.16 -14.59
N VAL A 586 -2.96 20.09 -13.87
CA VAL A 586 -3.11 19.19 -12.71
C VAL A 586 -3.09 17.72 -13.15
N LEU A 587 -3.80 17.39 -14.24
CA LEU A 587 -3.77 16.06 -14.85
C LEU A 587 -2.37 15.66 -15.35
N ALA A 588 -1.58 16.61 -15.88
CA ALA A 588 -0.23 16.37 -16.36
C ALA A 588 0.77 16.17 -15.21
N ILE A 589 0.65 16.91 -14.10
CA ILE A 589 1.46 16.69 -12.88
C ILE A 589 1.15 15.30 -12.30
N VAL A 590 -0.14 14.93 -12.26
CA VAL A 590 -0.59 13.58 -11.89
C VAL A 590 0.01 12.51 -12.80
N ALA A 591 -0.09 12.67 -14.13
CA ALA A 591 0.45 11.71 -15.08
C ALA A 591 1.99 11.62 -14.98
N ALA A 592 2.68 12.74 -14.75
CA ALA A 592 4.12 12.76 -14.52
C ALA A 592 4.51 12.01 -13.23
N LEU A 593 3.74 12.15 -12.14
CA LEU A 593 3.95 11.38 -10.92
C LEU A 593 3.76 9.87 -11.14
N ILE A 594 2.69 9.47 -11.86
CA ILE A 594 2.44 8.06 -12.22
C ILE A 594 3.60 7.49 -13.04
N VAL A 595 4.04 8.23 -14.07
CA VAL A 595 5.17 7.81 -14.91
C VAL A 595 6.46 7.71 -14.08
N VAL A 596 6.75 8.69 -13.23
CA VAL A 596 7.95 8.68 -12.38
C VAL A 596 7.96 7.52 -11.39
N THR A 597 6.84 7.22 -10.72
CA THR A 597 6.79 6.12 -9.75
C THR A 597 6.86 4.76 -10.44
N GLN A 598 6.17 4.57 -11.56
CA GLN A 598 6.18 3.30 -12.28
C GLN A 598 7.51 3.05 -13.02
N VAL A 599 8.14 4.09 -13.55
CA VAL A 599 9.49 3.99 -14.14
C VAL A 599 10.56 3.77 -13.06
N ASN A 600 10.37 4.29 -11.84
CA ASN A 600 11.20 3.91 -10.68
C ASN A 600 11.01 2.46 -10.24
N GLY A 601 9.76 1.97 -10.20
CA GLY A 601 9.47 0.60 -9.81
C GLY A 601 9.98 -0.45 -10.79
N ASN A 602 10.15 -0.10 -12.08
CA ASN A 602 10.50 -1.05 -13.13
C ASN A 602 11.88 -0.83 -13.77
N THR A 603 12.27 0.40 -14.09
CA THR A 603 13.48 0.69 -14.91
C THR A 603 14.63 1.28 -14.10
N PHE A 604 14.32 1.91 -12.97
CA PHE A 604 15.30 2.44 -12.01
C PHE A 604 15.14 1.78 -10.64
N SER A 605 14.84 0.48 -10.65
CA SER A 605 14.71 -0.36 -9.48
C SER A 605 16.07 -1.01 -9.11
N PRO A 606 16.26 -1.52 -7.89
CA PRO A 606 17.48 -2.26 -7.55
C PRO A 606 17.60 -3.57 -8.34
N GLU A 607 16.48 -4.24 -8.64
CA GLU A 607 16.43 -5.46 -9.46
C GLU A 607 17.01 -5.19 -10.86
N ALA A 608 16.57 -4.12 -11.53
CA ALA A 608 17.06 -3.72 -12.86
C ALA A 608 18.57 -3.41 -12.90
N ALA A 609 19.17 -3.00 -11.76
CA ALA A 609 20.61 -2.81 -11.67
C ALA A 609 21.38 -4.15 -11.60
N VAL A 610 20.80 -5.16 -10.94
CA VAL A 610 21.35 -6.54 -10.90
C VAL A 610 21.14 -7.25 -12.23
N GLU A 611 19.97 -7.14 -12.85
CA GLU A 611 19.70 -7.63 -14.22
C GLU A 611 20.73 -7.10 -15.21
N LYS A 612 20.99 -5.78 -15.18
CA LYS A 612 21.99 -5.18 -16.07
C LYS A 612 23.40 -5.69 -15.77
N TYR A 613 23.79 -5.84 -14.51
CA TYR A 613 25.09 -6.39 -14.14
C TYR A 613 25.28 -7.82 -14.67
N PHE A 614 24.25 -8.68 -14.54
CA PHE A 614 24.26 -10.01 -15.15
C PHE A 614 24.26 -9.98 -16.69
N SER A 615 23.67 -8.97 -17.34
CA SER A 615 23.78 -8.81 -18.80
C SER A 615 25.23 -8.60 -19.23
N GLU A 616 25.98 -7.70 -18.57
CA GLU A 616 27.40 -7.48 -18.89
C GLU A 616 28.20 -8.80 -18.75
N LEU A 617 27.94 -9.58 -17.68
CA LEU A 617 28.58 -10.89 -17.47
C LEU A 617 28.16 -11.95 -18.49
N SER A 618 26.89 -11.97 -18.90
CA SER A 618 26.35 -12.92 -19.89
C SER A 618 26.85 -12.62 -21.32
N ASP A 619 27.15 -11.34 -21.58
CA ASP A 619 27.74 -10.84 -22.84
C ASP A 619 29.28 -10.92 -22.85
N GLY A 620 29.90 -11.26 -21.72
CA GLY A 620 31.36 -11.37 -21.55
C GLY A 620 32.10 -10.05 -21.31
N ASP A 621 31.39 -8.95 -21.03
CA ASP A 621 31.95 -7.63 -20.75
C ASP A 621 32.31 -7.48 -19.25
N ALA A 622 33.44 -8.09 -18.87
CA ALA A 622 34.04 -7.96 -17.54
C ALA A 622 34.29 -6.49 -17.17
N GLU A 623 34.74 -5.65 -18.10
CA GLU A 623 34.91 -4.22 -17.87
C GLU A 623 33.57 -3.49 -17.65
N GLY A 624 32.52 -3.88 -18.38
CA GLY A 624 31.15 -3.40 -18.22
C GLY A 624 30.63 -3.68 -16.81
N ALA A 625 30.82 -4.91 -16.33
CA ALA A 625 30.51 -5.33 -14.97
C ALA A 625 31.31 -4.51 -13.92
N LEU A 626 32.63 -4.37 -14.09
CA LEU A 626 33.49 -3.58 -13.19
C LEU A 626 33.13 -2.08 -13.16
N LYS A 627 32.66 -1.51 -14.28
CA LYS A 627 32.16 -0.12 -14.33
C LYS A 627 30.86 0.07 -13.52
N MET A 628 30.11 -1.00 -13.27
CA MET A 628 28.90 -0.99 -12.43
C MET A 628 29.20 -1.26 -10.96
N ALA A 629 30.11 -2.19 -10.68
CA ALA A 629 30.58 -2.54 -9.34
C ALA A 629 32.08 -2.84 -9.36
N ASP A 630 32.90 -1.89 -8.90
CA ASP A 630 34.36 -2.05 -8.84
C ASP A 630 34.73 -2.89 -7.60
N VAL A 631 35.31 -4.06 -7.83
CA VAL A 631 35.71 -5.01 -6.77
C VAL A 631 36.99 -4.55 -6.08
N ASP A 632 37.08 -4.70 -4.76
CA ASP A 632 38.24 -4.25 -3.97
C ASP A 632 39.41 -5.26 -4.06
N VAL A 633 39.92 -5.43 -5.28
CA VAL A 633 40.98 -6.37 -5.65
C VAL A 633 42.19 -5.60 -6.21
N PRO A 634 43.43 -5.87 -5.74
CA PRO A 634 44.66 -5.30 -6.30
C PRO A 634 44.79 -5.54 -7.81
N THR A 635 45.28 -4.53 -8.55
CA THR A 635 45.38 -4.58 -10.03
C THR A 635 46.15 -5.81 -10.55
N GLU A 636 47.18 -6.23 -9.82
CA GLU A 636 48.02 -7.41 -10.11
C GLU A 636 47.25 -8.74 -10.11
N GLN A 637 46.13 -8.80 -9.38
CA GLN A 637 45.27 -9.98 -9.28
C GLN A 637 44.07 -9.95 -10.24
N ARG A 638 43.81 -8.82 -10.92
CA ARG A 638 42.66 -8.66 -11.84
C ARG A 638 42.84 -9.33 -13.21
N GLN A 639 43.81 -10.24 -13.38
CA GLN A 639 44.21 -10.80 -14.68
C GLN A 639 43.06 -11.57 -15.36
N LEU A 640 42.23 -12.28 -14.58
CA LEU A 640 41.03 -12.99 -15.07
C LEU A 640 39.80 -12.07 -15.23
N LEU A 641 39.83 -10.85 -14.72
CA LEU A 641 38.70 -9.90 -14.73
C LEU A 641 38.74 -9.01 -15.99
N THR A 642 38.95 -9.64 -17.14
CA THR A 642 39.12 -8.97 -18.45
C THR A 642 38.18 -9.56 -19.50
N ASN A 643 37.82 -8.76 -20.50
CA ASN A 643 36.88 -9.18 -21.55
C ASN A 643 37.45 -10.32 -22.42
N ASP A 644 38.76 -10.36 -22.61
CA ASP A 644 39.42 -11.42 -23.39
C ASP A 644 39.32 -12.78 -22.67
N VAL A 645 39.50 -12.80 -21.35
CA VAL A 645 39.38 -14.03 -20.54
C VAL A 645 37.91 -14.43 -20.35
N LEU A 646 37.04 -13.50 -19.97
CA LEU A 646 35.62 -13.81 -19.70
C LEU A 646 34.85 -14.12 -20.99
N GLY A 647 35.03 -13.34 -22.05
CA GLY A 647 34.36 -13.54 -23.33
C GLY A 647 34.75 -14.83 -24.06
N ALA A 648 35.91 -15.41 -23.72
CA ALA A 648 36.36 -16.72 -24.20
C ALA A 648 35.96 -17.90 -23.29
N ALA A 649 35.22 -17.67 -22.20
CA ALA A 649 34.76 -18.73 -21.31
C ALA A 649 33.81 -19.72 -22.00
N LYS A 650 33.99 -21.01 -21.71
CA LYS A 650 33.23 -22.12 -22.31
C LYS A 650 31.73 -22.07 -21.98
N ALA A 651 31.38 -21.44 -20.86
CA ALA A 651 30.03 -21.03 -20.52
C ALA A 651 30.06 -19.78 -19.64
N LEU A 652 29.09 -18.90 -19.89
CA LEU A 652 28.77 -17.71 -19.10
C LEU A 652 27.44 -17.92 -18.35
N PRO A 653 27.12 -17.10 -17.33
CA PRO A 653 25.86 -17.18 -16.59
C PRO A 653 24.66 -17.08 -17.53
N LYS A 654 23.67 -17.96 -17.34
CA LYS A 654 22.42 -17.99 -18.11
C LYS A 654 21.23 -18.26 -17.21
N ASP A 655 20.02 -18.19 -17.77
CA ASP A 655 18.75 -18.39 -17.07
C ASP A 655 18.61 -17.57 -15.78
N VAL A 656 19.18 -16.36 -15.81
CA VAL A 656 19.23 -15.43 -14.67
C VAL A 656 17.81 -15.05 -14.26
N THR A 657 17.46 -15.40 -13.03
CA THR A 657 16.19 -15.05 -12.40
C THR A 657 16.49 -14.18 -11.19
N VAL A 658 16.17 -12.89 -11.31
CA VAL A 658 16.26 -11.93 -10.20
C VAL A 658 14.98 -12.00 -9.39
N GLU A 659 15.10 -12.31 -8.10
CA GLU A 659 14.00 -12.31 -7.14
C GLU A 659 13.73 -10.87 -6.66
N GLY A 660 12.55 -10.63 -6.07
CA GLY A 660 12.19 -9.28 -5.63
C GLY A 660 13.13 -8.75 -4.55
N ALA A 661 13.51 -7.48 -4.59
CA ALA A 661 14.44 -6.93 -3.62
C ALA A 661 13.78 -6.71 -2.25
N ASP A 662 14.49 -6.91 -1.14
CA ASP A 662 14.18 -6.21 0.12
C ASP A 662 14.77 -4.80 0.05
N VAL A 663 14.03 -3.76 0.45
CA VAL A 663 14.45 -2.35 0.36
C VAL A 663 14.22 -1.64 1.68
N ASN A 664 15.31 -1.34 2.38
CA ASN A 664 15.30 -0.64 3.66
C ASN A 664 15.83 0.79 3.51
N GLY A 665 14.93 1.69 3.11
CA GLY A 665 15.23 3.13 2.97
C GLY A 665 16.18 3.46 1.82
N ASN A 666 17.49 3.47 2.10
CA ASN A 666 18.55 3.77 1.14
C ASN A 666 19.41 2.54 0.76
N SER A 667 19.22 1.40 1.41
CA SER A 667 19.83 0.12 1.02
C SER A 667 18.77 -0.82 0.42
N ALA A 668 19.23 -1.77 -0.39
CA ALA A 668 18.43 -2.87 -0.90
C ALA A 668 19.25 -4.16 -0.97
N THR A 669 18.62 -5.29 -0.75
CA THR A 669 19.19 -6.63 -0.96
C THR A 669 18.38 -7.31 -2.06
N VAL A 670 19.06 -7.79 -3.10
CA VAL A 670 18.45 -8.47 -4.25
C VAL A 670 19.02 -9.88 -4.32
N THR A 671 18.18 -10.90 -4.18
CA THR A 671 18.58 -12.28 -4.43
C THR A 671 18.46 -12.57 -5.93
N ALA A 672 19.47 -13.21 -6.52
CA ALA A 672 19.40 -13.69 -7.90
C ALA A 672 19.92 -15.12 -8.01
N THR A 673 19.28 -15.91 -8.87
CA THR A 673 19.70 -17.27 -9.23
C THR A 673 20.12 -17.30 -10.70
N TYR A 674 21.13 -18.10 -11.03
CA TYR A 674 21.68 -18.19 -12.38
C TYR A 674 22.33 -19.57 -12.61
N ASP A 675 22.42 -20.02 -13.86
CA ASP A 675 23.05 -21.28 -14.26
C ASP A 675 24.42 -21.07 -14.90
N VAL A 676 25.41 -21.86 -14.48
CA VAL A 676 26.71 -22.00 -15.15
C VAL A 676 26.90 -23.47 -15.57
N ARG A 677 26.46 -23.78 -16.79
CA ARG A 677 26.63 -25.09 -17.45
C ARG A 677 25.96 -26.23 -16.66
N GLY A 678 24.68 -26.06 -16.34
CA GLY A 678 23.83 -27.06 -15.69
C GLY A 678 23.98 -27.11 -14.15
N SER A 679 24.55 -26.08 -13.54
CA SER A 679 24.66 -25.96 -12.09
C SER A 679 24.30 -24.54 -11.67
N LYS A 680 23.41 -24.43 -10.70
CA LYS A 680 22.82 -23.15 -10.27
C LYS A 680 23.63 -22.53 -9.14
N GLY A 681 23.95 -21.24 -9.26
CA GLY A 681 24.39 -20.40 -8.16
C GLY A 681 23.25 -19.51 -7.66
N THR A 682 23.30 -19.15 -6.38
CA THR A 682 22.41 -18.16 -5.76
C THR A 682 23.27 -17.07 -5.13
N THR A 683 22.89 -15.81 -5.24
CA THR A 683 23.72 -14.72 -4.67
C THR A 683 22.86 -13.56 -4.21
N ASN A 684 23.18 -13.03 -3.02
CA ASN A 684 22.53 -11.86 -2.44
C ASN A 684 23.36 -10.60 -2.74
N PHE A 685 22.83 -9.74 -3.59
CA PHE A 685 23.45 -8.49 -3.99
C PHE A 685 23.01 -7.35 -3.09
N SER A 686 23.97 -6.65 -2.48
CA SER A 686 23.69 -5.42 -1.73
C SER A 686 23.78 -4.19 -2.64
N LEU A 687 22.79 -3.30 -2.56
CA LEU A 687 22.73 -2.05 -3.31
C LEU A 687 22.48 -0.87 -2.39
N HIS A 688 22.94 0.30 -2.80
CA HIS A 688 22.69 1.56 -2.10
C HIS A 688 22.22 2.65 -3.07
N LYS A 689 21.43 3.59 -2.55
CA LYS A 689 20.87 4.71 -3.32
C LYS A 689 21.88 5.87 -3.39
N ALA A 690 22.52 6.02 -4.55
CA ALA A 690 23.49 7.07 -4.84
C ALA A 690 22.85 8.45 -5.14
N GLY A 691 21.53 8.56 -5.05
CA GLY A 691 20.78 9.83 -5.19
C GLY A 691 19.65 9.74 -6.19
N LYS A 692 19.51 10.77 -7.03
CA LYS A 692 18.45 10.88 -8.04
C LYS A 692 18.96 11.24 -9.43
N LYS A 693 18.71 10.40 -10.43
CA LYS A 693 18.87 10.71 -11.86
C LYS A 693 17.73 11.61 -12.34
N ALA A 694 18.06 12.65 -13.12
CA ALA A 694 17.12 13.64 -13.66
C ALA A 694 16.10 14.18 -12.64
N LEU A 695 16.54 14.52 -11.42
CA LEU A 695 15.76 14.92 -10.24
C LEU A 695 14.80 13.88 -9.63
N PHE A 696 14.28 12.93 -10.40
CA PHE A 696 13.12 12.12 -10.00
C PHE A 696 13.39 10.63 -9.88
N PHE A 697 14.30 10.09 -10.71
CA PHE A 697 14.54 8.65 -10.78
C PHE A 697 15.56 8.20 -9.75
N ASP A 698 15.34 7.08 -9.06
CA ASP A 698 16.34 6.55 -8.13
C ASP A 698 17.62 6.15 -8.88
N ASP A 699 18.79 6.40 -8.27
CA ASP A 699 20.07 5.91 -8.78
C ASP A 699 20.59 4.82 -7.83
N TRP A 700 20.19 3.57 -8.07
CA TRP A 700 20.72 2.42 -7.34
C TRP A 700 22.11 2.06 -7.86
N ARG A 701 23.04 1.84 -6.94
CA ARG A 701 24.38 1.33 -7.23
C ARG A 701 24.62 0.05 -6.47
N LEU A 702 25.06 -0.94 -7.24
CA LEU A 702 25.50 -2.23 -6.76
C LEU A 702 26.76 -2.03 -5.92
N GLN A 703 26.81 -2.63 -4.73
CA GLN A 703 28.06 -2.85 -4.01
C GLN A 703 28.74 -4.07 -4.63
N ALA A 704 30.07 -4.09 -4.68
CA ALA A 704 30.83 -5.20 -5.23
C ALA A 704 30.40 -6.52 -4.59
N PRO A 705 29.91 -7.51 -5.35
CA PRO A 705 29.74 -8.87 -4.84
C PRO A 705 31.11 -9.49 -4.59
N GLU A 706 31.19 -10.40 -3.62
CA GLU A 706 32.41 -11.13 -3.34
C GLU A 706 32.67 -12.16 -4.46
N LEU A 707 33.87 -12.14 -5.02
CA LEU A 707 34.25 -13.01 -6.14
C LEU A 707 34.88 -14.30 -5.63
N PHE A 708 34.56 -15.41 -6.28
CA PHE A 708 35.25 -16.68 -6.06
C PHE A 708 36.70 -16.59 -6.60
N TYR A 709 37.65 -17.16 -5.85
CA TYR A 709 39.04 -17.31 -6.29
C TYR A 709 39.19 -18.62 -7.05
N LEU A 710 39.42 -18.54 -8.36
CA LEU A 710 39.70 -19.69 -9.20
C LEU A 710 41.08 -20.24 -8.83
N SER A 711 41.10 -21.34 -8.09
CA SER A 711 42.31 -22.03 -7.64
C SER A 711 42.65 -23.21 -8.56
N VAL A 712 43.87 -23.22 -9.10
CA VAL A 712 44.40 -24.28 -9.96
C VAL A 712 45.83 -24.62 -9.51
N GLU A 713 46.10 -25.89 -9.27
CA GLU A 713 47.44 -26.43 -9.02
C GLU A 713 48.12 -26.74 -10.35
N THR A 714 49.36 -26.29 -10.50
CA THR A 714 50.09 -26.28 -11.78
C THR A 714 51.55 -26.69 -11.54
N PRO A 715 51.83 -27.97 -11.23
CA PRO A 715 53.10 -28.42 -10.65
C PRO A 715 54.33 -28.10 -11.50
N GLY A 716 55.24 -27.28 -10.98
CA GLY A 716 56.46 -26.84 -11.69
C GLY A 716 56.23 -26.02 -12.96
N LEU A 717 54.97 -25.73 -13.32
CA LEU A 717 54.64 -24.85 -14.43
C LEU A 717 54.81 -23.40 -13.97
N SER A 718 55.42 -22.58 -14.84
CA SER A 718 55.54 -21.12 -14.66
C SER A 718 54.47 -20.31 -15.42
N LYS A 719 53.76 -20.97 -16.35
CA LYS A 719 52.69 -20.39 -17.17
C LYS A 719 51.62 -21.43 -17.45
N VAL A 720 50.37 -21.01 -17.40
CA VAL A 720 49.21 -21.78 -17.90
C VAL A 720 48.33 -20.93 -18.80
N LYS A 721 47.55 -21.59 -19.66
CA LYS A 721 46.62 -20.92 -20.56
C LYS A 721 45.21 -21.04 -20.01
N ILE A 722 44.58 -19.90 -19.70
CA ILE A 722 43.20 -19.84 -19.21
C ILE A 722 42.35 -19.14 -20.29
N ASN A 723 41.36 -19.86 -20.84
CA ASN A 723 40.51 -19.42 -21.95
C ASN A 723 41.29 -18.86 -23.16
N GLY A 724 42.49 -19.39 -23.43
CA GLY A 724 43.34 -18.95 -24.53
C GLY A 724 44.37 -17.85 -24.20
N ILE A 725 44.33 -17.29 -22.98
CA ILE A 725 45.27 -16.25 -22.50
C ILE A 725 46.31 -16.88 -21.59
N ASP A 726 47.59 -16.59 -21.82
CA ASP A 726 48.69 -17.04 -20.95
C ASP A 726 48.75 -16.22 -19.65
N ILE A 727 48.75 -16.93 -18.52
CA ILE A 727 48.79 -16.37 -17.16
C ILE A 727 50.02 -16.95 -16.45
N GLU A 728 50.80 -16.08 -15.79
CA GLU A 728 51.95 -16.49 -14.97
C GLU A 728 51.46 -17.20 -13.70
N THR A 729 52.13 -18.28 -13.31
CA THR A 729 51.84 -19.03 -12.07
C THR A 729 52.92 -18.78 -11.02
N SER A 730 52.56 -18.96 -9.75
CA SER A 730 53.45 -18.74 -8.59
C SER A 730 53.29 -19.87 -7.59
N GLU A 731 54.39 -20.33 -6.98
CA GLU A 731 54.35 -21.38 -5.96
C GLU A 731 53.64 -22.67 -6.45
N SER A 732 53.87 -23.05 -7.71
CA SER A 732 53.25 -24.21 -8.38
C SER A 732 51.71 -24.17 -8.46
N GLY A 733 51.11 -22.98 -8.47
CA GLY A 733 49.68 -22.80 -8.72
C GLY A 733 49.27 -21.39 -9.11
N ILE A 734 47.95 -21.16 -9.11
CA ILE A 734 47.31 -19.86 -9.31
C ILE A 734 46.02 -19.80 -8.49
N ALA A 735 45.80 -18.68 -7.80
CA ALA A 735 44.55 -18.38 -7.10
C ALA A 735 44.16 -16.92 -7.38
N LEU A 736 43.31 -16.70 -8.39
CA LEU A 736 42.88 -15.35 -8.81
C LEU A 736 41.35 -15.20 -8.78
N PRO A 737 40.82 -14.02 -8.41
CA PRO A 737 39.39 -13.77 -8.43
C PRO A 737 38.85 -13.83 -9.86
N ALA A 738 37.73 -14.52 -10.04
CA ALA A 738 37.10 -14.75 -11.33
C ALA A 738 35.61 -14.35 -11.28
N PHE A 739 35.07 -13.89 -12.41
CA PHE A 739 33.62 -13.77 -12.56
C PHE A 739 32.98 -15.15 -12.77
N PRO A 740 31.68 -15.33 -12.45
CA PRO A 740 31.03 -16.63 -12.63
C PRO A 740 31.09 -17.10 -14.09
N GLY A 741 31.47 -18.35 -14.30
CA GLY A 741 31.73 -18.89 -15.63
C GLY A 741 32.43 -20.25 -15.60
N MET A 742 32.56 -20.86 -16.78
CA MET A 742 33.31 -22.10 -16.99
C MET A 742 34.61 -21.80 -17.74
N TYR A 743 35.73 -21.98 -17.05
CA TYR A 743 37.07 -21.70 -17.54
C TYR A 743 37.72 -22.99 -18.03
N THR A 744 38.39 -22.90 -19.18
CA THR A 744 39.22 -23.98 -19.73
C THR A 744 40.68 -23.64 -19.48
N ILE A 745 41.39 -24.55 -18.81
CA ILE A 745 42.78 -24.37 -18.40
C ILE A 745 43.63 -25.46 -19.03
N GLY A 746 44.73 -25.07 -19.68
CA GLY A 746 45.65 -25.97 -20.36
C GLY A 746 47.08 -25.45 -20.36
N LEU A 747 47.98 -26.16 -21.03
CA LEU A 747 49.38 -25.74 -21.12
C LEU A 747 49.55 -24.45 -21.94
N SER A 748 50.45 -23.59 -21.50
CA SER A 748 50.85 -22.38 -22.25
C SER A 748 51.52 -22.77 -23.58
N GLU A 749 52.36 -23.81 -23.59
CA GLU A 749 52.90 -24.43 -24.80
C GLU A 749 52.85 -25.96 -24.67
N GLU A 750 52.19 -26.62 -25.62
CA GLU A 750 52.36 -28.07 -25.82
C GLU A 750 53.68 -28.32 -26.57
N THR A 751 54.39 -29.38 -26.20
CA THR A 751 55.67 -29.73 -26.84
C THR A 751 55.69 -31.20 -27.25
N GLU A 752 56.65 -31.59 -28.09
CA GLU A 752 56.88 -33.01 -28.38
C GLU A 752 57.32 -33.81 -27.14
N LEU A 753 57.66 -33.16 -26.02
CA LEU A 753 58.11 -33.79 -24.77
C LEU A 753 56.99 -33.96 -23.75
N VAL A 754 56.08 -32.99 -23.62
CA VAL A 754 55.00 -32.98 -22.62
C VAL A 754 53.67 -32.48 -23.17
N SER A 755 52.59 -33.09 -22.67
CA SER A 755 51.20 -32.80 -22.99
C SER A 755 50.33 -32.89 -21.74
N ALA A 756 49.20 -32.18 -21.69
CA ALA A 756 48.17 -32.38 -20.68
C ALA A 756 46.80 -32.16 -21.34
N ASP A 757 45.80 -32.94 -20.94
CA ASP A 757 44.42 -32.66 -21.35
C ASP A 757 43.94 -31.35 -20.71
N GLU A 758 43.20 -30.53 -21.47
CA GLU A 758 42.58 -29.31 -20.93
C GLU A 758 41.58 -29.65 -19.83
N ILE A 759 41.71 -28.99 -18.68
CA ILE A 759 40.78 -29.14 -17.55
C ILE A 759 39.72 -28.03 -17.55
N GLU A 760 38.59 -28.31 -16.92
CA GLU A 760 37.40 -27.44 -16.92
C GLU A 760 37.09 -27.05 -15.47
N ALA A 761 37.35 -25.80 -15.08
CA ALA A 761 37.08 -25.30 -13.73
C ALA A 761 35.93 -24.27 -13.74
N ARG A 762 35.08 -24.30 -12.72
CA ARG A 762 33.89 -23.44 -12.62
C ARG A 762 34.06 -22.41 -11.51
N ALA A 763 33.70 -21.16 -11.78
CA ALA A 763 33.54 -20.12 -10.78
C ALA A 763 32.05 -19.73 -10.60
N PHE A 764 31.70 -19.37 -9.37
CA PHE A 764 30.47 -18.69 -8.98
C PHE A 764 30.81 -17.36 -8.30
N PHE A 765 29.85 -16.66 -7.70
CA PHE A 765 30.15 -15.70 -6.63
C PHE A 765 30.46 -16.47 -5.33
N ALA A 766 31.18 -15.84 -4.40
CA ALA A 766 31.36 -16.43 -3.08
C ALA A 766 30.06 -16.38 -2.26
N GLU A 767 29.74 -17.46 -1.55
CA GLU A 767 28.65 -17.49 -0.55
C GLU A 767 29.25 -17.35 0.87
N GLU A 768 28.52 -16.72 1.80
CA GLU A 768 29.00 -16.46 3.16
C GLU A 768 29.30 -17.76 3.93
N GLY A 769 30.57 -18.17 3.95
CA GLY A 769 31.07 -19.35 4.68
C GLY A 769 31.67 -20.45 3.80
N ASP A 770 31.45 -20.44 2.49
CA ASP A 770 31.83 -21.53 1.56
C ASP A 770 33.26 -21.41 0.99
N MET A 771 34.14 -20.68 1.70
CA MET A 771 35.57 -20.56 1.33
C MET A 771 36.36 -21.85 1.57
N GLU A 772 35.84 -22.77 2.38
CA GLU A 772 36.48 -24.04 2.76
C GLU A 772 35.70 -25.22 2.14
N GLY A 773 36.20 -25.81 1.04
CA GLY A 773 35.64 -27.08 0.54
C GLY A 773 35.85 -27.43 -0.93
N TYR A 774 36.29 -26.51 -1.77
CA TYR A 774 36.63 -26.83 -3.17
C TYR A 774 38.09 -27.29 -3.27
N GLU A 775 38.30 -28.56 -3.65
CA GLU A 775 39.62 -29.03 -4.07
C GLU A 775 40.06 -28.23 -5.32
N PRO A 776 41.28 -27.70 -5.36
CA PRO A 776 41.78 -26.95 -6.51
C PRO A 776 41.88 -27.86 -7.74
N ALA A 777 41.67 -27.29 -8.93
CA ALA A 777 41.77 -28.06 -10.16
C ALA A 777 43.25 -28.34 -10.47
N LEU A 778 43.63 -29.59 -10.73
CA LEU A 778 45.02 -29.97 -10.99
C LEU A 778 45.33 -30.03 -12.50
N LEU A 779 46.23 -29.17 -12.99
CA LEU A 779 46.82 -29.26 -14.34
C LEU A 779 48.25 -29.82 -14.25
N ALA A 780 48.38 -31.14 -14.30
CA ALA A 780 49.67 -31.83 -14.29
C ALA A 780 50.14 -32.21 -15.71
N ALA A 781 51.32 -31.72 -16.11
CA ALA A 781 51.96 -32.08 -17.38
C ALA A 781 52.40 -33.56 -17.38
N GLN A 782 52.05 -34.28 -18.45
CA GLN A 782 52.34 -35.71 -18.61
C GLN A 782 53.52 -35.93 -19.56
N PRO A 783 54.46 -36.85 -19.25
CA PRO A 783 55.62 -37.10 -20.11
C PRO A 783 55.24 -38.04 -21.26
N THR A 784 55.54 -37.60 -22.49
CA THR A 784 55.27 -38.32 -23.74
C THR A 784 56.24 -39.49 -23.98
N ASP A 785 55.95 -40.32 -24.98
CA ASP A 785 56.86 -41.37 -25.46
C ASP A 785 58.24 -40.84 -25.91
N VAL A 786 58.31 -39.62 -26.45
CA VAL A 786 59.58 -38.99 -26.86
C VAL A 786 60.42 -38.66 -25.63
N PHE A 787 59.81 -38.08 -24.60
CA PHE A 787 60.46 -37.82 -23.31
C PHE A 787 60.96 -39.11 -22.66
N ARG A 788 60.09 -40.13 -22.55
CA ARG A 788 60.40 -41.46 -21.98
C ARG A 788 61.55 -42.15 -22.74
N THR A 789 61.61 -41.98 -24.06
CA THR A 789 62.69 -42.50 -24.91
C THR A 789 64.02 -41.78 -24.64
N GLU A 790 64.00 -40.45 -24.51
CA GLU A 790 65.21 -39.68 -24.21
C GLU A 790 65.74 -39.93 -22.79
N VAL A 791 64.86 -40.07 -21.79
CA VAL A 791 65.21 -40.52 -20.43
C VAL A 791 65.94 -41.86 -20.47
N ASN A 792 65.34 -42.89 -21.08
CA ASN A 792 65.96 -44.22 -21.18
C ASN A 792 67.30 -44.19 -21.95
N LYS A 793 67.42 -43.34 -22.97
CA LYS A 793 68.68 -43.12 -23.70
C LYS A 793 69.76 -42.46 -22.85
N GLN A 794 69.41 -41.49 -22.00
CA GLN A 794 70.34 -40.86 -21.06
C GLN A 794 70.76 -41.83 -19.94
N ILE A 795 69.83 -42.60 -19.38
CA ILE A 795 70.12 -43.67 -18.41
C ILE A 795 71.11 -44.68 -19.01
N LYS A 796 70.85 -45.16 -20.24
CA LYS A 796 71.76 -46.07 -20.93
C LYS A 796 73.15 -45.44 -21.15
N THR A 797 73.21 -44.15 -21.47
CA THR A 797 74.47 -43.40 -21.69
C THR A 797 75.25 -43.22 -20.38
N LEU A 798 74.57 -42.97 -19.26
CA LEU A 798 75.15 -42.93 -17.92
C LEU A 798 75.79 -44.28 -17.58
N ILE A 799 75.03 -45.38 -17.71
CA ILE A 799 75.48 -46.76 -17.49
C ILE A 799 76.68 -47.11 -18.40
N ASP A 800 76.65 -46.74 -19.69
CA ASP A 800 77.77 -46.89 -20.63
C ASP A 800 79.02 -46.08 -20.24
N SER A 801 78.87 -45.01 -19.46
CA SER A 801 79.99 -44.22 -18.93
C SER A 801 80.54 -44.85 -17.64
N CYS A 802 79.66 -45.39 -16.79
CA CYS A 802 80.01 -46.10 -15.57
C CYS A 802 80.82 -47.37 -15.85
N ALA A 803 80.41 -48.17 -16.85
CA ALA A 803 81.13 -49.38 -17.25
C ALA A 803 82.55 -49.13 -17.81
N LYS A 804 82.93 -47.87 -18.10
CA LYS A 804 84.29 -47.50 -18.53
C LYS A 804 85.20 -47.11 -17.37
N LYS A 805 84.66 -46.92 -16.17
CA LYS A 805 85.45 -46.69 -14.95
C LYS A 805 86.12 -48.00 -14.52
N THR A 806 87.27 -47.90 -13.86
CA THR A 806 88.09 -49.06 -13.45
C THR A 806 88.33 -49.07 -11.94
N VAL A 807 87.27 -48.80 -11.18
CA VAL A 807 87.23 -48.74 -9.71
C VAL A 807 86.08 -49.61 -9.19
N ALA A 808 86.15 -50.02 -7.92
CA ALA A 808 85.15 -50.89 -7.29
C ALA A 808 83.83 -50.17 -7.01
N GLN A 809 83.91 -48.92 -6.51
CA GLN A 809 82.79 -48.00 -6.31
C GLN A 809 82.94 -46.83 -7.28
N PRO A 810 82.19 -46.76 -8.40
CA PRO A 810 82.31 -45.70 -9.38
C PRO A 810 81.38 -44.52 -9.05
N ASP A 811 81.92 -43.40 -8.55
CA ASP A 811 81.13 -42.21 -8.11
C ASP A 811 79.98 -41.80 -9.06
N GLY A 812 78.76 -41.64 -8.57
CA GLY A 812 77.61 -41.21 -9.38
C GLY A 812 77.18 -42.26 -10.42
N CYS A 813 77.35 -43.54 -10.09
CA CYS A 813 76.85 -44.66 -10.88
C CYS A 813 75.85 -45.48 -10.06
N PRO A 814 74.86 -46.12 -10.70
CA PRO A 814 73.84 -46.91 -10.02
C PRO A 814 74.33 -48.29 -9.53
N PHE A 815 75.60 -48.65 -9.77
CA PHE A 815 76.17 -49.94 -9.38
C PHE A 815 77.62 -49.79 -8.90
N GLY A 816 77.98 -50.64 -7.94
CA GLY A 816 79.33 -50.85 -7.45
C GLY A 816 79.49 -52.27 -6.89
N SER A 817 80.72 -52.70 -6.59
CA SER A 817 81.00 -54.07 -6.15
C SER A 817 81.73 -54.09 -4.81
N TYR A 818 80.98 -54.48 -3.78
CA TYR A 818 81.53 -54.73 -2.44
C TYR A 818 82.61 -55.83 -2.45
N SER A 819 82.49 -56.85 -3.29
CA SER A 819 83.54 -57.88 -3.41
C SER A 819 84.84 -57.28 -3.95
N ALA A 820 84.77 -56.52 -5.04
CA ALA A 820 85.92 -55.80 -5.60
C ALA A 820 86.56 -54.82 -4.61
N GLU A 821 85.75 -54.10 -3.82
CA GLU A 821 86.23 -53.16 -2.81
C GLU A 821 86.91 -53.89 -1.64
N SER A 822 86.24 -54.91 -1.08
CA SER A 822 86.74 -55.68 0.07
C SER A 822 88.04 -56.46 -0.21
N TYR A 823 88.37 -56.67 -1.49
CA TYR A 823 89.59 -57.33 -1.95
C TYR A 823 90.70 -56.35 -2.40
N ASP A 824 90.52 -55.03 -2.22
CA ASP A 824 91.42 -53.99 -2.76
C ASP A 824 91.75 -54.23 -4.26
N ALA A 825 90.73 -54.61 -5.03
CA ALA A 825 90.93 -55.20 -6.34
C ALA A 825 91.60 -54.26 -7.35
N THR A 826 92.57 -54.80 -8.07
CA THR A 826 93.27 -54.14 -9.18
C THR A 826 92.81 -54.66 -10.53
N ASN A 827 93.08 -53.89 -11.60
CA ASN A 827 92.71 -54.23 -12.98
C ASN A 827 91.19 -54.45 -13.18
N ILE A 828 90.35 -53.78 -12.39
CA ILE A 828 88.89 -53.87 -12.43
C ILE A 828 88.37 -53.52 -13.82
N LYS A 829 87.50 -54.38 -14.34
CA LYS A 829 86.75 -54.18 -15.60
C LYS A 829 85.29 -54.49 -15.39
N TRP A 830 84.45 -53.55 -15.81
CA TRP A 830 83.00 -53.68 -15.81
C TRP A 830 82.48 -53.99 -17.22
N SER A 831 81.43 -54.79 -17.30
CA SER A 831 80.66 -55.03 -18.52
C SER A 831 79.19 -55.19 -18.19
N ILE A 832 78.32 -54.50 -18.92
CA ILE A 832 76.87 -54.56 -18.70
C ILE A 832 76.30 -55.82 -19.35
N SER A 833 75.72 -56.70 -18.54
CA SER A 833 75.07 -57.94 -18.96
C SER A 833 73.63 -57.67 -19.43
N SER A 834 72.91 -56.82 -18.70
CA SER A 834 71.57 -56.33 -19.06
C SER A 834 71.41 -54.88 -18.61
N TYR A 835 70.64 -54.09 -19.37
CA TYR A 835 70.27 -52.72 -18.97
C TYR A 835 68.95 -52.77 -18.21
N PRO A 836 68.77 -51.93 -17.17
CA PRO A 836 67.47 -51.76 -16.55
C PRO A 836 66.48 -51.12 -17.53
N THR A 837 65.19 -51.35 -17.31
CA THR A 837 64.12 -50.55 -17.92
C THR A 837 63.55 -49.61 -16.87
N ALA A 838 63.53 -48.31 -17.16
CA ALA A 838 63.00 -47.29 -16.26
C ALA A 838 61.62 -46.83 -16.71
N SER A 839 60.69 -46.80 -15.76
CA SER A 839 59.44 -46.06 -15.87
C SER A 839 59.69 -44.58 -15.58
N VAL A 840 58.82 -43.74 -16.13
CA VAL A 840 58.68 -42.34 -15.75
C VAL A 840 57.29 -42.19 -15.18
N GLY A 841 57.18 -42.01 -13.87
CA GLY A 841 55.91 -41.83 -13.18
C GLY A 841 55.26 -40.49 -13.52
N ASN A 842 53.98 -40.39 -13.19
CA ASN A 842 53.27 -39.11 -13.23
C ASN A 842 53.65 -38.30 -11.97
N PRO A 843 53.69 -36.96 -12.01
CA PRO A 843 54.13 -36.15 -10.87
C PRO A 843 53.13 -36.20 -9.72
N SER A 844 51.85 -36.41 -10.03
CA SER A 844 50.78 -36.69 -9.06
C SER A 844 50.52 -38.20 -9.01
N GLY A 845 51.02 -38.88 -7.96
CA GLY A 845 50.75 -40.30 -7.72
C GLY A 845 49.26 -40.59 -7.43
N GLU A 846 48.90 -41.87 -7.21
CA GLU A 846 47.53 -42.25 -6.84
C GLU A 846 47.12 -41.75 -5.45
N GLY A 847 46.76 -40.46 -5.33
CA GLY A 847 45.94 -39.93 -4.24
C GLY A 847 46.42 -38.68 -3.49
N TYR A 848 47.60 -38.11 -3.80
CA TYR A 848 48.03 -36.84 -3.20
C TYR A 848 49.04 -36.11 -4.09
N PHE A 849 48.98 -34.77 -4.08
CA PHE A 849 49.95 -33.89 -4.73
C PHE A 849 50.94 -33.38 -3.69
N ASP A 850 52.23 -33.64 -3.89
CA ASP A 850 53.31 -33.00 -3.13
C ASP A 850 54.03 -31.98 -4.05
N PRO A 851 53.98 -30.67 -3.74
CA PRO A 851 54.68 -29.64 -4.50
C PRO A 851 56.21 -29.80 -4.49
N GLU A 852 56.79 -30.36 -3.42
CA GLU A 852 58.24 -30.56 -3.28
C GLU A 852 58.72 -31.73 -4.14
N GLU A 853 57.95 -32.82 -4.25
CA GLU A 853 58.29 -33.97 -5.11
C GLU A 853 58.06 -33.69 -6.61
N SER A 854 57.12 -32.79 -6.94
CA SER A 854 56.73 -32.47 -8.32
C SER A 854 57.56 -31.33 -8.96
N THR A 855 58.39 -30.64 -8.18
CA THR A 855 59.20 -29.50 -8.65
C THR A 855 60.68 -29.86 -8.55
N GLY A 856 61.36 -29.90 -9.69
CA GLY A 856 62.76 -30.33 -9.74
C GLY A 856 63.76 -29.29 -9.20
N PRO A 857 65.01 -29.68 -8.88
CA PRO A 857 66.10 -28.77 -8.48
C PRO A 857 66.34 -27.57 -9.41
N ASN A 858 65.90 -27.59 -10.67
CA ASN A 858 66.01 -26.44 -11.58
C ASN A 858 64.75 -25.54 -11.59
N GLY A 859 63.75 -25.82 -10.74
CA GLY A 859 62.51 -25.05 -10.61
C GLY A 859 61.46 -25.33 -11.69
N GLY A 860 61.66 -26.35 -12.52
CA GLY A 860 60.69 -26.82 -13.52
C GLY A 860 59.89 -28.03 -13.05
N PRO A 861 58.95 -28.54 -13.88
CA PRO A 861 58.22 -29.76 -13.58
C PRO A 861 59.17 -30.96 -13.60
N ALA A 862 59.06 -31.81 -12.59
CA ALA A 862 59.83 -33.05 -12.46
C ALA A 862 58.93 -34.28 -12.50
N TRP A 863 59.46 -35.36 -13.05
CA TRP A 863 58.80 -36.67 -13.08
C TRP A 863 59.70 -37.71 -12.41
N PRO A 864 59.18 -38.55 -11.48
CA PRO A 864 59.97 -39.57 -10.84
C PRO A 864 60.36 -40.66 -11.85
N ILE A 865 61.64 -41.03 -11.86
CA ILE A 865 62.19 -42.19 -12.55
C ILE A 865 62.19 -43.35 -11.56
N SER A 866 61.63 -44.49 -11.96
CA SER A 866 61.64 -45.70 -11.15
C SER A 866 61.96 -46.94 -11.97
N THR A 867 62.61 -47.92 -11.35
CA THR A 867 63.03 -49.15 -12.03
C THR A 867 61.88 -50.14 -12.20
N GLU A 868 61.56 -50.52 -13.44
CA GLU A 868 60.62 -51.61 -13.73
C GLU A 868 61.32 -52.97 -13.77
N THR A 869 62.53 -53.01 -14.35
CA THR A 869 63.39 -54.20 -14.36
C THR A 869 64.83 -53.82 -14.04
N THR A 870 65.46 -54.56 -13.13
CA THR A 870 66.85 -54.31 -12.68
C THR A 870 67.86 -54.66 -13.76
N GLY A 871 68.94 -53.87 -13.86
CA GLY A 871 70.09 -54.16 -14.70
C GLY A 871 71.06 -55.13 -14.02
N GLU A 872 71.95 -55.72 -14.81
CA GLU A 872 73.05 -56.56 -14.34
C GLU A 872 74.38 -56.06 -14.90
N ALA A 873 75.36 -55.83 -14.03
CA ALA A 873 76.74 -55.50 -14.36
C ALA A 873 77.67 -56.60 -13.88
N PHE A 874 78.44 -57.18 -14.80
CA PHE A 874 79.48 -58.15 -14.50
C PHE A 874 80.81 -57.42 -14.27
N VAL A 875 81.49 -57.74 -13.17
CA VAL A 875 82.80 -57.19 -12.82
C VAL A 875 83.85 -58.29 -12.75
N THR A 876 85.05 -57.97 -13.20
CA THR A 876 86.23 -58.85 -13.07
C THR A 876 87.42 -58.04 -12.60
N GLY A 877 88.32 -58.67 -11.84
CA GLY A 877 89.57 -58.04 -11.44
C GLY A 877 90.55 -59.03 -10.83
N LYS A 878 91.60 -58.50 -10.20
CA LYS A 878 92.64 -59.26 -9.51
C LYS A 878 92.79 -58.77 -8.08
N TYR A 879 93.00 -59.70 -7.16
CA TYR A 879 93.35 -59.39 -5.78
C TYR A 879 94.53 -60.24 -5.34
N ASP A 880 95.27 -59.76 -4.35
CA ASP A 880 96.34 -60.54 -3.74
C ASP A 880 95.76 -61.33 -2.58
N SER A 881 95.78 -62.66 -2.70
CA SER A 881 95.27 -63.56 -1.66
C SER A 881 96.18 -63.52 -0.43
N PHE A 882 95.70 -64.09 0.70
CA PHE A 882 96.45 -64.15 1.97
C PHE A 882 97.83 -64.85 1.88
N PHE A 883 98.16 -65.47 0.76
CA PHE A 883 99.44 -66.14 0.49
C PHE A 883 100.35 -65.40 -0.51
N ASP A 884 100.08 -64.11 -0.80
CA ASP A 884 100.76 -63.30 -1.82
C ASP A 884 100.65 -63.88 -3.26
N GLU A 885 99.66 -64.73 -3.51
CA GLU A 885 99.31 -65.21 -4.87
C GLU A 885 98.19 -64.34 -5.46
N SER A 886 98.42 -63.78 -6.65
CA SER A 886 97.48 -62.90 -7.37
C SER A 886 96.40 -63.70 -8.08
N ASP A 887 95.25 -63.84 -7.41
CA ASP A 887 94.06 -64.51 -7.92
C ASP A 887 93.15 -63.56 -8.74
N THR A 888 92.22 -64.14 -9.48
CA THR A 888 91.15 -63.42 -10.17
C THR A 888 89.81 -63.68 -9.51
N PHE A 889 88.99 -62.65 -9.37
CA PHE A 889 87.58 -62.80 -9.01
C PHE A 889 86.68 -62.33 -10.17
N ASP A 890 85.47 -62.89 -10.19
CA ASP A 890 84.33 -62.39 -10.94
C ASP A 890 83.11 -62.24 -10.02
N ASP A 891 82.22 -61.32 -10.36
CA ASP A 891 80.98 -61.05 -9.61
C ASP A 891 79.93 -60.42 -10.54
N THR A 892 78.65 -60.60 -10.22
CA THR A 892 77.50 -60.03 -10.96
C THR A 892 76.65 -59.20 -10.02
N VAL A 893 76.64 -57.89 -10.26
CA VAL A 893 75.89 -56.91 -9.46
C VAL A 893 74.56 -56.59 -10.16
N THR A 894 73.45 -56.79 -9.46
CA THR A 894 72.12 -56.30 -9.87
C THR A 894 71.92 -54.87 -9.39
N PHE A 895 71.35 -53.99 -10.22
CA PHE A 895 71.15 -52.58 -9.87
C PHE A 895 69.83 -51.99 -10.34
N SER A 896 69.37 -50.94 -9.65
CA SER A 896 68.23 -50.09 -10.01
C SER A 896 68.71 -48.70 -10.45
N VAL A 897 67.85 -47.97 -11.14
CA VAL A 897 68.02 -46.56 -11.53
C VAL A 897 66.76 -45.83 -11.14
N ASP A 898 66.85 -45.06 -10.06
CA ASP A 898 65.75 -44.28 -9.49
C ASP A 898 66.21 -42.81 -9.37
N GLY A 899 65.29 -41.85 -9.39
CA GLY A 899 65.61 -40.42 -9.37
C GLY A 899 64.56 -39.55 -10.04
N THR A 900 64.94 -38.43 -10.66
CA THR A 900 64.02 -37.51 -11.35
C THR A 900 64.43 -37.20 -12.80
N ALA A 901 63.44 -36.88 -13.63
CA ALA A 901 63.62 -36.31 -14.96
C ALA A 901 62.95 -34.93 -15.04
N GLU A 902 63.58 -33.97 -15.70
CA GLU A 902 63.13 -32.58 -15.85
C GLU A 902 63.30 -32.10 -17.30
N ILE A 903 62.67 -30.98 -17.65
CA ILE A 903 62.96 -30.23 -18.87
C ILE A 903 63.71 -28.94 -18.50
N VAL A 904 64.96 -28.82 -18.93
CA VAL A 904 65.81 -27.63 -18.76
C VAL A 904 66.22 -27.12 -20.13
N ASP A 905 65.96 -25.85 -20.43
CA ASP A 905 66.20 -25.21 -21.74
C ASP A 905 65.69 -26.03 -22.95
N GLY A 906 64.50 -26.63 -22.81
CA GLY A 906 63.88 -27.47 -23.85
C GLY A 906 64.54 -28.83 -24.07
N LYS A 907 65.35 -29.30 -23.12
CA LYS A 907 66.01 -30.62 -23.16
C LYS A 907 65.67 -31.42 -21.92
N VAL A 908 65.50 -32.73 -22.11
CA VAL A 908 65.42 -33.67 -21.00
C VAL A 908 66.75 -33.69 -20.25
N VAL A 909 66.69 -33.57 -18.92
CA VAL A 909 67.81 -33.77 -18.01
C VAL A 909 67.37 -34.79 -16.97
N ILE A 910 68.19 -35.81 -16.71
CA ILE A 910 67.95 -36.78 -15.64
C ILE A 910 68.88 -36.51 -14.46
N ASN A 911 68.35 -36.64 -13.25
CA ASN A 911 69.09 -36.66 -12.00
C ASN A 911 68.86 -38.02 -11.35
N VAL A 912 69.81 -38.93 -11.52
CA VAL A 912 69.75 -40.30 -10.99
C VAL A 912 70.39 -40.31 -9.61
N GLU A 913 69.71 -40.89 -8.64
CA GLU A 913 70.27 -41.11 -7.30
C GLU A 913 71.44 -42.10 -7.39
N GLY A 914 72.55 -41.79 -6.71
CA GLY A 914 73.63 -42.76 -6.52
C GLY A 914 73.15 -43.91 -5.63
N ASP A 915 73.78 -45.08 -5.76
CA ASP A 915 73.35 -46.36 -5.14
C ASP A 915 72.60 -46.18 -3.79
N PRO A 916 71.28 -46.49 -3.74
CA PRO A 916 70.47 -46.29 -2.54
C PRO A 916 70.89 -47.18 -1.36
N TYR A 917 71.77 -48.16 -1.57
CA TYR A 917 72.36 -48.97 -0.50
C TYR A 917 73.57 -48.30 0.18
N GLY A 918 74.07 -47.18 -0.34
CA GLY A 918 74.95 -46.26 0.38
C GLY A 918 76.29 -46.86 0.84
N PHE A 919 76.98 -47.56 -0.07
CA PHE A 919 78.37 -48.00 0.09
C PHE A 919 79.34 -47.01 -0.56
#